data_AF-A0A3P3U103-F1
#
_entry.id   AF-A0A3P3U103-F1
#
_cell.length_a   1.000
_cell.length_b   1.000
_cell.length_c   1.000
_cell.angle_alpha   90.00
_cell.angle_beta   90.00
_cell.angle_gamma   90.00
#
_symmetry.space_group_name_H-M   'P 1'
#
loop_
_entity.id
_entity.type
_entity.pdbx_description
1 polymer ?
#
loop_
_entity_poly.entity_id
_entity_poly.type
_entity_poly.pdbx_seq_one_letter_code
_entity_poly.pdbx_strand_id
1 'polypeptide(L)'
;MLHKKIEESFGDNRNFIISLVASSILMSLLLMLPILKNVLIYSPSIKDFSEHVMSSATSFNLDIGNRIKSYYLVFFGIVFIFFGFFISFYKLFYKISNNNDEFFIYIKNLSFIGIAGIISSFLSSFDLAIYFVGGAVFLSLVFFKTSKSKNLNNSDIALMIWNILIAIPLTLFIWVILRKYNTIEIISKKPLLKIGLSESIFFILIWFIVTLCIYFFIRVIIQIITKKFNISIDNFKSLVVISSIPVMFTGIIQSICLEIGNILNKRFEIILNKPYLLYLIILMISIIAMLLIFIKLAKKERNFNLNIVINKIYIPGILITFCLIIAQPAKMASVGNEFFEMANHGLSVDHFFRYGSLPIVETFDAHLLSNQVFAYIYSIFNGYEPWAAFLYDQYIQVIYIFILYIIIKSLIGEMNSFFFMISFSLLDQLFNMYFLLSAILAFCLYNYFKNKQTFQNSILFWLTATVLCIYRLDLGVAALFAAFLTYLVTALLYNRRTDIIKFFTMGFVTGCSALFIFVILCLFKKIDPLTRLVELIKICLSNQNWAYSTVGDNRLFVYYLVYFVFPLIVIFILGFTITKFFLFKKKILQVNQNHFIMLLFFSVFYLFNLSRGIVRHSLAEGTVTFILGTFSLSILVFVVSISGEKRKVVNFLVASLIVVILTNNTMTFNGSSSVAAKAISSVNYQDQYVNTQSFNRSRVSGEEPDDVKQLKKILDSTLAEEETYFDFSSSNYYYALVNRRNPIYANQSPLMLSGDKTQELALNEIKSQKPAFVLMPIFGNKWSDIDGIAVDFKYYLISEYIYENYTPLARLSNFDLYCLKGKEEIYQEKLKEQGILQNTLYSGDFSYISPTDLFKHNSDVNLDKGNMIIETKGEDPYFIGLWSQLMKSKPDIKENYDHNKPIKIFINLESYNSGNIQLFYTLNENEDFSEIQSQVFEVGQGTKRIEIELPTVPNEIRIDANSSKVTLTSIDISQGLTIINDQPEVWVRELGSIPKLWAEEDAHFRKAPNLIKPIVSISNFKVNASTIKHDQPMYLFLQIESATDQKSSIELVSKSKILGVFNFNLFKGTHEYAIRLSSDYKWWNGEVENVVFNTQENVTFNKISFYLEYEGEYKELNFE
;
A
#
# COMPACT_ATOMS: atom_id res chain seq x y z
N MET A 1 51.67 27.68 22.72
CA MET A 1 51.93 28.91 21.92
C MET A 1 51.36 28.81 20.49
N LEU A 2 51.62 27.73 19.73
CA LEU A 2 51.01 27.49 18.41
C LEU A 2 49.46 27.40 18.48
N HIS A 3 48.92 26.67 19.46
CA HIS A 3 47.48 26.60 19.74
C HIS A 3 46.87 27.98 20.03
N LYS A 4 47.59 28.84 20.76
CA LYS A 4 47.15 30.20 21.13
C LYS A 4 47.20 31.16 19.93
N LYS A 5 48.21 31.06 19.06
CA LYS A 5 48.28 31.79 17.78
C LYS A 5 47.25 31.30 16.75
N ILE A 6 46.92 30.01 16.75
CA ILE A 6 45.83 29.43 15.96
C ILE A 6 44.49 29.92 16.51
N GLU A 7 44.28 29.94 17.83
CA GLU A 7 43.08 30.54 18.44
C GLU A 7 42.96 32.05 18.19
N GLU A 8 44.05 32.81 18.25
CA GLU A 8 44.04 34.26 17.95
C GLU A 8 43.87 34.55 16.45
N SER A 9 44.32 33.68 15.55
CA SER A 9 44.13 33.83 14.08
C SER A 9 42.81 33.26 13.56
N PHE A 10 42.20 32.30 14.25
CA PHE A 10 40.99 31.60 13.79
C PHE A 10 39.78 31.74 14.74
N GLY A 11 39.96 32.27 15.94
CA GLY A 11 38.91 32.46 16.95
C GLY A 11 37.77 33.35 16.48
N ASP A 12 38.10 34.44 15.77
CA ASP A 12 37.13 35.40 15.23
C ASP A 12 36.44 34.95 13.93
N ASN A 13 36.83 33.80 13.34
CA ASN A 13 36.32 33.34 12.03
C ASN A 13 35.95 31.85 11.97
N ARG A 14 35.62 31.24 13.11
CA ARG A 14 35.29 29.80 13.18
C ARG A 14 34.15 29.39 12.25
N ASN A 15 33.08 30.17 12.16
CA ASN A 15 31.95 29.86 11.27
C ASN A 15 32.39 29.89 9.81
N PHE A 16 33.12 30.93 9.40
CA PHE A 16 33.66 31.08 8.05
C PHE A 16 34.42 29.84 7.59
N ILE A 17 35.37 29.35 8.39
CA ILE A 17 36.19 28.19 8.04
C ILE A 17 35.34 26.93 7.93
N ILE A 18 34.45 26.68 8.90
CA ILE A 18 33.58 25.49 8.89
C ILE A 18 32.66 25.52 7.66
N SER A 19 32.13 26.69 7.28
CA SER A 19 31.30 26.85 6.08
C SER A 19 32.08 26.56 4.81
N LEU A 20 33.35 27.00 4.73
CA LEU A 20 34.20 26.71 3.57
C LEU A 20 34.56 25.23 3.48
N VAL A 21 34.88 24.58 4.60
CA VAL A 21 35.13 23.14 4.64
C VAL A 21 33.88 22.38 4.20
N ALA A 22 32.71 22.67 4.81
CA ALA A 22 31.46 21.97 4.49
C ALA A 22 31.04 22.17 3.03
N SER A 23 31.10 23.40 2.51
CA SER A 23 30.77 23.68 1.10
C SER A 23 31.76 23.02 0.14
N SER A 24 33.05 22.99 0.45
CA SER A 24 34.06 22.32 -0.39
C SER A 24 33.85 20.81 -0.41
N ILE A 25 33.52 20.20 0.74
CA ILE A 25 33.15 18.78 0.83
C ILE A 25 31.91 18.53 -0.03
N LEU A 26 30.85 19.31 0.15
CA LEU A 26 29.62 19.17 -0.63
C LEU A 26 29.90 19.22 -2.15
N MET A 27 30.63 20.22 -2.63
CA MET A 27 30.94 20.36 -4.06
C MET A 27 31.81 19.20 -4.57
N SER A 28 32.80 18.76 -3.80
CA SER A 28 33.64 17.62 -4.17
C SER A 28 32.83 16.33 -4.29
N LEU A 29 31.91 16.09 -3.35
CA LEU A 29 31.02 14.92 -3.38
C LEU A 29 30.05 15.01 -4.57
N LEU A 30 29.41 16.16 -4.82
CA LEU A 30 28.50 16.32 -5.95
C LEU A 30 29.18 16.09 -7.31
N LEU A 31 30.44 16.51 -7.48
CA LEU A 31 31.16 16.23 -8.73
C LEU A 31 31.52 14.75 -8.89
N MET A 32 31.90 14.09 -7.80
CA MET A 32 32.37 12.70 -7.84
C MET A 32 31.25 11.68 -7.70
N LEU A 33 30.06 12.11 -7.30
CA LEU A 33 28.91 11.25 -7.03
C LEU A 33 28.53 10.33 -8.23
N PRO A 34 28.46 10.80 -9.50
CA PRO A 34 28.20 9.93 -10.65
C PRO A 34 29.30 8.89 -10.88
N ILE A 35 30.55 9.22 -10.52
CA ILE A 35 31.72 8.35 -10.69
C ILE A 35 31.78 7.28 -9.59
N LEU A 36 31.52 7.68 -8.34
CA LEU A 36 31.50 6.81 -7.16
C LEU A 36 30.61 5.57 -7.35
N LYS A 37 29.43 5.75 -7.94
CA LYS A 37 28.50 4.64 -8.22
C LYS A 37 29.09 3.64 -9.22
N ASN A 38 29.64 4.14 -10.32
CA ASN A 38 30.16 3.29 -11.40
C ASN A 38 31.41 2.49 -10.95
N VAL A 39 32.21 3.04 -10.03
CA VAL A 39 33.41 2.35 -9.51
C VAL A 39 33.07 1.17 -8.60
N LEU A 40 31.95 1.22 -7.87
CA LEU A 40 31.50 0.09 -7.04
C LEU A 40 30.89 -1.05 -7.85
N ILE A 41 30.36 -0.75 -9.05
CA ILE A 41 29.77 -1.74 -9.98
C ILE A 41 30.82 -2.27 -10.98
N TYR A 42 31.95 -1.56 -11.14
CA TYR A 42 33.01 -1.92 -12.07
C TYR A 42 33.57 -3.32 -11.82
N SER A 43 33.49 -4.19 -12.83
CA SER A 43 33.97 -5.58 -12.86
C SER A 43 35.16 -5.72 -13.83
N PRO A 44 36.38 -5.28 -13.43
CA PRO A 44 37.55 -5.46 -14.28
C PRO A 44 37.83 -6.96 -14.45
N SER A 45 38.12 -7.39 -15.68
CA SER A 45 38.54 -8.76 -15.94
C SER A 45 40.00 -8.99 -15.55
N ILE A 46 40.32 -10.23 -15.22
CA ILE A 46 41.70 -10.65 -14.89
C ILE A 46 42.51 -10.63 -16.18
N LYS A 47 43.55 -9.78 -16.22
CA LYS A 47 44.48 -9.67 -17.36
C LYS A 47 45.75 -10.50 -17.20
N ASP A 48 46.06 -10.91 -15.97
CA ASP A 48 47.24 -11.68 -15.61
C ASP A 48 46.83 -12.70 -14.53
N PHE A 49 46.97 -13.99 -14.83
CA PHE A 49 46.64 -15.11 -13.93
C PHE A 49 47.88 -15.93 -13.54
N SER A 50 49.09 -15.35 -13.67
CA SER A 50 50.36 -16.03 -13.38
C SER A 50 50.50 -16.54 -11.95
N GLU A 51 49.83 -15.91 -10.98
CA GLU A 51 49.85 -16.31 -9.55
C GLU A 51 48.83 -17.40 -9.17
N HIS A 52 47.97 -17.84 -10.09
CA HIS A 52 47.00 -18.95 -9.92
C HIS A 52 46.07 -18.86 -8.68
N VAL A 53 45.77 -17.65 -8.18
CA VAL A 53 44.89 -17.46 -7.01
C VAL A 53 43.44 -17.83 -7.36
N MET A 54 42.97 -18.98 -6.87
CA MET A 54 41.60 -19.46 -7.09
C MET A 54 40.66 -18.97 -5.97
N SER A 55 39.66 -18.16 -6.34
CA SER A 55 38.63 -17.64 -5.45
C SER A 55 37.30 -17.51 -6.20
N SER A 56 36.19 -17.26 -5.51
CA SER A 56 34.91 -16.94 -6.16
C SER A 56 35.03 -15.73 -7.11
N ALA A 57 35.83 -14.72 -6.77
CA ALA A 57 36.07 -13.60 -7.69
C ALA A 57 36.83 -14.04 -8.95
N THR A 58 37.81 -14.93 -8.80
CA THR A 58 38.56 -15.51 -9.91
C THR A 58 37.67 -16.36 -10.82
N SER A 59 36.75 -17.17 -10.26
CA SER A 59 35.79 -17.97 -11.04
C SER A 59 34.81 -17.10 -11.83
N PHE A 60 34.55 -15.88 -11.38
CA PHE A 60 33.76 -14.87 -12.12
C PHE A 60 34.61 -13.95 -13.00
N ASN A 61 35.90 -14.24 -13.20
CA ASN A 61 36.84 -13.41 -13.95
C ASN A 61 36.90 -11.94 -13.44
N LEU A 62 36.99 -11.74 -12.12
CA LEU A 62 37.02 -10.42 -11.48
C LEU A 62 38.39 -10.10 -10.86
N ASP A 63 39.04 -9.05 -11.34
CA ASP A 63 40.28 -8.49 -10.77
C ASP A 63 39.98 -7.56 -9.59
N ILE A 64 39.97 -8.13 -8.40
CA ILE A 64 39.75 -7.39 -7.15
C ILE A 64 40.83 -6.32 -6.92
N GLY A 65 42.07 -6.57 -7.33
CA GLY A 65 43.18 -5.62 -7.19
C GLY A 65 42.93 -4.34 -7.98
N ASN A 66 42.49 -4.45 -9.23
CA ASN A 66 42.11 -3.30 -10.05
C ASN A 66 40.84 -2.60 -9.54
N ARG A 67 39.87 -3.33 -8.99
CA ARG A 67 38.69 -2.72 -8.36
C ARG A 67 39.08 -1.87 -7.15
N ILE A 68 39.97 -2.39 -6.28
CA ILE A 68 40.51 -1.67 -5.12
C ILE A 68 41.32 -0.44 -5.56
N LYS A 69 42.19 -0.57 -6.57
CA LYS A 69 42.95 0.57 -7.14
C LYS A 69 42.01 1.66 -7.66
N SER A 70 40.98 1.30 -8.42
CA SER A 70 39.96 2.24 -8.91
C SER A 70 39.21 2.94 -7.78
N TYR A 71 38.87 2.20 -6.71
CA TYR A 71 38.26 2.79 -5.51
C TYR A 71 39.17 3.83 -4.86
N TYR A 72 40.44 3.50 -4.61
CA TYR A 72 41.40 4.43 -4.01
C TYR A 72 41.69 5.63 -4.93
N LEU A 73 41.78 5.44 -6.24
CA LEU A 73 41.95 6.53 -7.21
C LEU A 73 40.80 7.55 -7.09
N VAL A 74 39.55 7.06 -7.04
CA VAL A 74 38.37 7.92 -6.86
C VAL A 74 38.38 8.58 -5.49
N PHE A 75 38.72 7.85 -4.43
CA PHE A 75 38.80 8.39 -3.07
C PHE A 75 39.83 9.53 -2.96
N PHE A 76 41.06 9.31 -3.44
CA PHE A 76 42.09 10.35 -3.48
C PHE A 76 41.68 11.51 -4.41
N GLY A 77 41.01 11.22 -5.53
CA GLY A 77 40.42 12.23 -6.40
C GLY A 77 39.47 13.18 -5.67
N ILE A 78 38.56 12.64 -4.84
CA ILE A 78 37.66 13.44 -3.99
C ILE A 78 38.46 14.35 -3.05
N VAL A 79 39.51 13.83 -2.40
CA VAL A 79 40.36 14.60 -1.48
C VAL A 79 41.07 15.75 -2.20
N PHE A 80 41.63 15.52 -3.39
CA PHE A 80 42.27 16.57 -4.19
C PHE A 80 41.27 17.64 -4.64
N ILE A 81 40.09 17.23 -5.12
CA ILE A 81 39.02 18.17 -5.52
C ILE A 81 38.55 18.99 -4.33
N PHE A 82 38.41 18.38 -3.15
CA PHE A 82 38.09 19.08 -1.91
C PHE A 82 39.10 20.18 -1.59
N PHE A 83 40.41 19.87 -1.58
CA PHE A 83 41.44 20.88 -1.33
C PHE A 83 41.44 21.99 -2.39
N GLY A 84 41.19 21.62 -3.66
CA GLY A 84 41.02 22.58 -4.76
C GLY A 84 39.88 23.57 -4.52
N PHE A 85 38.70 23.10 -4.13
CA PHE A 85 37.57 23.96 -3.76
C PHE A 85 37.86 24.80 -2.52
N PHE A 86 38.43 24.19 -1.48
CA PHE A 86 38.72 24.88 -0.21
C PHE A 86 39.69 26.04 -0.42
N ILE A 87 40.81 25.81 -1.12
CA ILE A 87 41.79 26.85 -1.42
C ILE A 87 41.16 27.95 -2.29
N SER A 88 40.34 27.57 -3.28
CA SER A 88 39.66 28.53 -4.16
C SER A 88 38.68 29.41 -3.40
N PHE A 89 37.79 28.83 -2.60
CA PHE A 89 36.85 29.60 -1.79
C PHE A 89 37.54 30.43 -0.71
N TYR A 90 38.57 29.89 -0.05
CA TYR A 90 39.35 30.62 0.93
C TYR A 90 39.98 31.88 0.31
N LYS A 91 40.66 31.75 -0.84
CA LYS A 91 41.23 32.90 -1.56
C LYS A 91 40.18 33.91 -1.98
N LEU A 92 38.99 33.45 -2.40
CA LEU A 92 37.91 34.32 -2.89
C LEU A 92 37.22 35.13 -1.78
N PHE A 93 37.09 34.56 -0.58
CA PHE A 93 36.23 35.09 0.49
C PHE A 93 36.93 35.52 1.78
N TYR A 94 38.21 35.16 2.01
CA TYR A 94 38.93 35.49 3.25
C TYR A 94 38.89 36.99 3.60
N LYS A 95 39.04 37.87 2.59
CA LYS A 95 39.04 39.34 2.77
C LYS A 95 37.68 39.93 3.19
N ILE A 96 36.59 39.16 3.14
CA ILE A 96 35.19 39.62 3.33
C ILE A 96 34.53 38.90 4.53
N SER A 97 35.31 38.10 5.27
CA SER A 97 34.83 37.18 6.32
C SER A 97 34.37 37.88 7.60
N ASN A 98 35.13 38.86 8.10
CA ASN A 98 35.01 39.41 9.46
C ASN A 98 33.65 40.07 9.82
N ASN A 99 32.77 40.37 8.85
CA ASN A 99 31.53 41.10 9.10
C ASN A 99 30.23 40.36 8.70
N ASN A 100 30.28 39.10 8.25
CA ASN A 100 29.14 38.42 7.61
C ASN A 100 28.82 37.03 8.22
N ASP A 101 28.85 36.93 9.54
CA ASP A 101 28.70 35.67 10.29
C ASP A 101 27.38 34.92 10.00
N GLU A 102 26.26 35.63 9.87
CA GLU A 102 24.94 35.05 9.57
C GLU A 102 24.89 34.36 8.20
N PHE A 103 25.52 34.97 7.18
CA PHE A 103 25.63 34.38 5.85
C PHE A 103 26.45 33.07 5.88
N PHE A 104 27.56 33.04 6.61
CA PHE A 104 28.35 31.82 6.72
C PHE A 104 27.62 30.73 7.52
N ILE A 105 26.83 31.08 8.54
CA ILE A 105 25.95 30.11 9.22
C ILE A 105 24.93 29.51 8.24
N TYR A 106 24.36 30.34 7.36
CA TYR A 106 23.45 29.87 6.30
C TYR A 106 24.13 28.86 5.36
N ILE A 107 25.30 29.22 4.80
CA ILE A 107 26.08 28.34 3.92
C ILE A 107 26.47 27.05 4.63
N LYS A 108 26.89 27.12 5.90
CA LYS A 108 27.25 25.96 6.71
C LYS A 108 26.07 24.98 6.79
N ASN A 109 24.91 25.46 7.21
CA ASN A 109 23.75 24.60 7.44
C ASN A 109 23.27 23.96 6.14
N LEU A 110 23.17 24.73 5.04
CA LEU A 110 22.84 24.18 3.73
C LEU A 110 23.86 23.15 3.25
N SER A 111 25.15 23.40 3.46
CA SER A 111 26.19 22.46 3.06
C SER A 111 26.05 21.13 3.79
N PHE A 112 25.77 21.15 5.09
CA PHE A 112 25.50 19.93 5.86
C PHE A 112 24.21 19.23 5.43
N ILE A 113 23.14 19.95 5.11
CA ILE A 113 21.92 19.36 4.55
C ILE A 113 22.24 18.65 3.23
N GLY A 114 23.01 19.28 2.34
CA GLY A 114 23.43 18.68 1.08
C GLY A 114 24.29 17.43 1.29
N ILE A 115 25.23 17.45 2.24
CA ILE A 115 26.05 16.27 2.59
C ILE A 115 25.15 15.14 3.12
N ALA A 116 24.21 15.44 4.02
CA ALA A 116 23.28 14.44 4.54
C ALA A 116 22.38 13.88 3.43
N GLY A 117 21.93 14.72 2.49
CA GLY A 117 21.20 14.30 1.29
C GLY A 117 22.01 13.38 0.37
N ILE A 118 23.32 13.64 0.21
CA ILE A 118 24.22 12.76 -0.55
C ILE A 118 24.34 11.40 0.13
N ILE A 119 24.56 11.38 1.45
CA ILE A 119 24.66 10.14 2.22
C ILE A 119 23.34 9.37 2.15
N SER A 120 22.19 10.03 2.32
CA SER A 120 20.89 9.37 2.16
C SER A 120 20.70 8.84 0.74
N SER A 121 21.14 9.58 -0.28
CA SER A 121 21.06 9.13 -1.67
C SER A 121 21.91 7.89 -1.96
N PHE A 122 23.05 7.71 -1.28
CA PHE A 122 23.85 6.49 -1.38
C PHE A 122 23.18 5.30 -0.69
N LEU A 123 22.49 5.58 0.41
CA LEU A 123 21.68 4.62 1.16
C LEU A 123 20.27 4.46 0.53
N SER A 124 20.00 4.96 -0.67
CA SER A 124 18.69 4.87 -1.32
C SER A 124 18.84 4.68 -2.83
N SER A 125 17.79 5.00 -3.58
CA SER A 125 17.94 5.30 -5.00
C SER A 125 18.76 6.59 -5.20
N PHE A 126 19.52 6.64 -6.30
CA PHE A 126 20.36 7.78 -6.66
C PHE A 126 19.50 9.00 -6.95
N ASP A 127 19.44 9.93 -6.01
CA ASP A 127 18.57 11.10 -6.04
C ASP A 127 19.35 12.35 -6.42
N LEU A 128 19.05 12.89 -7.59
CA LEU A 128 19.69 14.10 -8.11
C LEU A 128 19.16 15.40 -7.49
N ALA A 129 18.10 15.39 -6.69
CA ALA A 129 17.57 16.60 -6.06
C ALA A 129 18.57 17.27 -5.10
N ILE A 130 19.56 16.53 -4.59
CA ILE A 130 20.70 17.08 -3.83
C ILE A 130 21.47 18.18 -4.59
N TYR A 131 21.46 18.16 -5.93
CA TYR A 131 22.10 19.19 -6.74
C TYR A 131 21.34 20.54 -6.65
N PHE A 132 20.07 20.57 -6.21
CA PHE A 132 19.42 21.83 -5.84
C PHE A 132 20.12 22.49 -4.65
N VAL A 133 20.46 21.70 -3.62
CA VAL A 133 21.13 22.23 -2.43
C VAL A 133 22.54 22.69 -2.79
N GLY A 134 23.28 21.87 -3.56
CA GLY A 134 24.58 22.26 -4.11
C GLY A 134 24.52 23.54 -4.93
N GLY A 135 23.59 23.60 -5.90
CA GLY A 135 23.36 24.78 -6.71
C GLY A 135 23.00 26.00 -5.88
N ALA A 136 22.14 25.86 -4.86
CA ALA A 136 21.77 26.95 -3.95
C ALA A 136 22.98 27.47 -3.16
N VAL A 137 23.83 26.58 -2.64
CA VAL A 137 25.08 26.96 -1.96
C VAL A 137 26.02 27.70 -2.93
N PHE A 138 26.22 27.16 -4.13
CA PHE A 138 27.08 27.79 -5.14
C PHE A 138 26.56 29.16 -5.57
N LEU A 139 25.27 29.28 -5.90
CA LEU A 139 24.64 30.54 -6.27
C LEU A 139 24.70 31.57 -5.15
N SER A 140 24.59 31.13 -3.90
CA SER A 140 24.73 32.01 -2.73
C SER A 140 26.15 32.55 -2.59
N LEU A 141 27.17 31.72 -2.84
CA LEU A 141 28.57 32.15 -2.88
C LEU A 141 28.85 33.12 -4.04
N VAL A 142 28.28 32.85 -5.23
CA VAL A 142 28.36 33.76 -6.38
C VAL A 142 27.72 35.10 -6.04
N PHE A 143 26.50 35.10 -5.50
CA PHE A 143 25.76 36.29 -5.07
C PHE A 143 26.57 37.14 -4.08
N PHE A 144 27.19 36.48 -3.09
CA PHE A 144 28.01 37.17 -2.10
C PHE A 144 29.23 37.82 -2.73
N LYS A 145 29.93 37.12 -3.64
CA LYS A 145 31.12 37.64 -4.31
C LYS A 145 30.82 38.88 -5.15
N THR A 146 29.69 38.89 -5.84
CA THR A 146 29.28 39.97 -6.73
C THR A 146 28.57 41.11 -5.99
N SER A 147 28.14 40.91 -4.75
CA SER A 147 27.60 41.97 -3.89
C SER A 147 28.66 43.07 -3.66
N LYS A 148 28.31 44.33 -3.93
CA LYS A 148 29.19 45.48 -3.66
C LYS A 148 29.20 45.88 -2.18
N SER A 149 28.27 45.36 -1.38
CA SER A 149 28.18 45.68 0.06
C SER A 149 29.18 44.86 0.86
N LYS A 150 30.01 45.53 1.68
CA LYS A 150 30.93 44.87 2.61
C LYS A 150 30.19 44.17 3.78
N ASN A 151 28.99 44.64 4.11
CA ASN A 151 28.11 44.07 5.13
C ASN A 151 26.76 43.73 4.46
N LEU A 152 26.46 42.45 4.31
CA LEU A 152 25.13 42.03 3.88
C LEU A 152 24.13 42.32 4.99
N ASN A 153 23.02 42.96 4.65
CA ASN A 153 21.90 43.05 5.56
C ASN A 153 20.96 41.85 5.36
N ASN A 154 20.01 41.69 6.28
CA ASN A 154 18.98 40.65 6.19
C ASN A 154 18.15 40.74 4.89
N SER A 155 18.00 41.93 4.30
CA SER A 155 17.24 42.13 3.05
C SER A 155 17.99 41.56 1.83
N ASP A 156 19.33 41.57 1.84
CA ASP A 156 20.17 40.97 0.80
C ASP A 156 20.07 39.45 0.80
N ILE A 157 20.16 38.82 1.98
CA ILE A 157 20.02 37.36 2.14
C ILE A 157 18.61 36.93 1.71
N ALA A 158 17.59 37.70 2.09
CA ALA A 158 16.23 37.47 1.65
C ALA A 158 16.10 37.51 0.12
N LEU A 159 16.63 38.54 -0.54
CA LEU A 159 16.58 38.65 -2.00
C LEU A 159 17.30 37.47 -2.69
N MET A 160 18.42 37.02 -2.13
CA MET A 160 19.16 35.85 -2.63
C MET A 160 18.30 34.58 -2.57
N ILE A 161 17.65 34.31 -1.43
CA ILE A 161 16.75 33.16 -1.27
C ILE A 161 15.54 33.30 -2.22
N TRP A 162 14.98 34.50 -2.34
CA TRP A 162 13.87 34.76 -3.24
C TRP A 162 14.22 34.43 -4.71
N ASN A 163 15.43 34.79 -5.20
CA ASN A 163 15.88 34.43 -6.55
C ASN A 163 15.86 32.92 -6.80
N ILE A 164 16.34 32.15 -5.81
CA ILE A 164 16.37 30.67 -5.85
C ILE A 164 14.94 30.11 -5.92
N LEU A 165 14.03 30.65 -5.10
CA LEU A 165 12.65 30.16 -5.00
C LEU A 165 11.79 30.53 -6.22
N ILE A 166 11.87 31.77 -6.71
CA ILE A 166 11.06 32.24 -7.84
C ILE A 166 11.46 31.58 -9.17
N ALA A 167 12.69 31.07 -9.27
CA ALA A 167 13.15 30.33 -10.44
C ALA A 167 12.42 28.99 -10.62
N ILE A 168 11.92 28.37 -9.55
CA ILE A 168 11.26 27.05 -9.60
C ILE A 168 10.01 27.05 -10.49
N PRO A 169 8.99 27.92 -10.28
CA PRO A 169 7.79 27.95 -11.13
C PRO A 169 8.10 28.30 -12.59
N LEU A 170 9.10 29.15 -12.84
CA LEU A 170 9.56 29.46 -14.20
C LEU A 170 10.25 28.27 -14.86
N THR A 171 11.02 27.51 -14.09
CA THR A 171 11.65 26.26 -14.54
C THR A 171 10.60 25.21 -14.86
N LEU A 172 9.56 25.06 -14.03
CA LEU A 172 8.45 24.14 -14.31
C LEU A 172 7.77 24.44 -15.64
N PHE A 173 7.51 25.71 -15.94
CA PHE A 173 6.96 26.12 -17.23
C PHE A 173 7.88 25.74 -18.41
N ILE A 174 9.17 26.06 -18.31
CA ILE A 174 10.17 25.71 -19.34
C ILE A 174 10.28 24.19 -19.50
N TRP A 175 10.29 23.46 -18.39
CA TRP A 175 10.36 22.00 -18.35
C TRP A 175 9.22 21.34 -19.12
N VAL A 176 7.99 21.76 -18.84
CA VAL A 176 6.78 21.27 -19.53
C VAL A 176 6.87 21.54 -21.04
N ILE A 177 7.34 22.73 -21.45
CA ILE A 177 7.53 23.07 -22.86
C ILE A 177 8.58 22.17 -23.52
N LEU A 178 9.74 21.99 -22.88
CA LEU A 178 10.82 21.17 -23.43
C LEU A 178 10.42 19.69 -23.57
N ARG A 179 9.61 19.16 -22.64
CA ARG A 179 9.08 17.81 -22.74
C ARG A 179 8.11 17.66 -23.89
N LYS A 180 7.21 18.63 -24.10
CA LYS A 180 6.26 18.61 -25.22
C LYS A 180 6.96 18.45 -26.58
N TYR A 181 8.11 19.07 -26.77
CA TYR A 181 8.88 19.01 -28.02
C TYR A 181 9.89 17.85 -28.06
N ASN A 182 9.80 16.91 -27.10
CA ASN A 182 10.74 15.79 -26.91
C ASN A 182 12.22 16.23 -26.85
N THR A 183 12.49 17.50 -26.55
CA THR A 183 13.84 18.06 -26.54
C THR A 183 14.70 17.39 -25.46
N ILE A 184 14.10 17.09 -24.30
CA ILE A 184 14.77 16.39 -23.21
C ILE A 184 15.17 14.97 -23.61
N GLU A 185 14.27 14.25 -24.29
CA GLU A 185 14.53 12.88 -24.76
C GLU A 185 15.63 12.84 -25.84
N ILE A 186 15.62 13.82 -26.76
CA ILE A 186 16.65 13.95 -27.80
C ILE A 186 18.03 14.24 -27.18
N ILE A 187 18.09 15.13 -26.18
CA ILE A 187 19.35 15.49 -25.51
C ILE A 187 19.85 14.35 -24.60
N SER A 188 18.95 13.61 -23.94
CA SER A 188 19.29 12.53 -23.01
C SER A 188 19.79 11.26 -23.70
N LYS A 189 19.27 10.92 -24.89
CA LYS A 189 19.53 9.67 -25.63
C LYS A 189 20.98 9.38 -26.03
N LYS A 190 21.92 10.34 -26.07
CA LYS A 190 23.26 10.13 -26.69
C LYS A 190 24.48 10.08 -25.73
N PRO A 191 24.62 10.94 -24.70
CA PRO A 191 25.79 10.90 -23.81
C PRO A 191 25.49 10.54 -22.33
N LEU A 192 24.30 10.89 -21.82
CA LEU A 192 24.01 10.91 -20.37
C LEU A 192 23.44 9.58 -19.83
N LEU A 193 22.65 8.87 -20.64
CA LEU A 193 22.23 7.49 -20.35
C LEU A 193 23.42 6.54 -20.21
N LYS A 194 24.52 6.77 -20.95
CA LYS A 194 25.77 5.99 -20.81
C LYS A 194 26.48 6.20 -19.47
N ILE A 195 26.21 7.30 -18.77
CA ILE A 195 26.81 7.64 -17.46
C ILE A 195 25.79 7.40 -16.31
N GLY A 196 24.56 6.99 -16.64
CA GLY A 196 23.53 6.63 -15.64
C GLY A 196 22.85 7.82 -14.96
N LEU A 197 22.84 9.00 -15.60
CA LEU A 197 22.16 10.20 -15.07
C LEU A 197 20.70 10.28 -15.54
N SER A 198 19.77 10.51 -14.60
CA SER A 198 18.33 10.63 -14.86
C SER A 198 17.94 12.01 -15.42
N GLU A 199 16.77 12.09 -16.05
CA GLU A 199 16.25 13.33 -16.65
C GLU A 199 16.11 14.50 -15.67
N SER A 200 15.98 14.22 -14.37
CA SER A 200 15.91 15.22 -13.31
C SER A 200 17.14 16.15 -13.27
N ILE A 201 18.31 15.75 -13.77
CA ILE A 201 19.49 16.62 -13.88
C ILE A 201 19.20 17.85 -14.77
N PHE A 202 18.43 17.67 -15.84
CA PHE A 202 18.12 18.75 -16.78
C PHE A 202 17.22 19.80 -16.14
N PHE A 203 16.24 19.37 -15.35
CA PHE A 203 15.41 20.29 -14.59
C PHE A 203 16.27 21.18 -13.68
N ILE A 204 17.25 20.59 -12.99
CA ILE A 204 18.15 21.31 -12.09
C ILE A 204 19.07 22.26 -12.85
N LEU A 205 19.59 21.85 -14.01
CA LEU A 205 20.40 22.72 -14.88
C LEU A 205 19.59 23.91 -15.40
N ILE A 206 18.35 23.69 -15.85
CA ILE A 206 17.45 24.78 -16.28
C ILE A 206 17.19 25.71 -15.09
N TRP A 207 16.87 25.17 -13.91
CA TRP A 207 16.66 25.96 -12.70
C TRP A 207 17.88 26.81 -12.35
N PHE A 208 19.07 26.24 -12.43
CA PHE A 208 20.32 26.96 -12.17
C PHE A 208 20.53 28.12 -13.16
N ILE A 209 20.33 27.88 -14.46
CA ILE A 209 20.43 28.89 -15.51
C ILE A 209 19.39 30.00 -15.31
N VAL A 210 18.12 29.63 -15.08
CA VAL A 210 17.03 30.56 -14.82
C VAL A 210 17.33 31.43 -13.61
N THR A 211 17.84 30.83 -12.52
CA THR A 211 18.22 31.58 -11.30
C THR A 211 19.32 32.60 -11.59
N LEU A 212 20.35 32.23 -12.36
CA LEU A 212 21.40 33.16 -12.79
C LEU A 212 20.84 34.30 -13.64
N CYS A 213 19.99 34.00 -14.62
CA CYS A 213 19.36 34.99 -15.47
C CYS A 213 18.54 36.00 -14.65
N ILE A 214 17.71 35.51 -13.72
CA ILE A 214 16.91 36.34 -12.81
C ILE A 214 17.83 37.23 -11.97
N TYR A 215 18.89 36.65 -11.41
CA TYR A 215 19.84 37.39 -10.59
C TYR A 215 20.47 38.58 -11.34
N PHE A 216 21.03 38.33 -12.54
CA PHE A 216 21.66 39.38 -13.34
C PHE A 216 20.63 40.42 -13.82
N PHE A 217 19.48 39.96 -14.29
CA PHE A 217 18.40 40.83 -14.75
C PHE A 217 17.93 41.79 -13.65
N ILE A 218 17.74 41.30 -12.44
CA ILE A 218 17.27 42.10 -11.32
C ILE A 218 18.29 43.11 -10.87
N ARG A 219 19.59 42.79 -10.92
CA ARG A 219 20.63 43.79 -10.65
C ARG A 219 20.59 44.94 -11.63
N VAL A 220 20.42 44.66 -12.92
CA VAL A 220 20.29 45.68 -13.96
C VAL A 220 19.03 46.53 -13.70
N ILE A 221 17.90 45.90 -13.39
CA ILE A 221 16.67 46.62 -13.07
C ILE A 221 16.80 47.48 -11.81
N ILE A 222 17.41 46.97 -10.73
CA ILE A 222 17.65 47.73 -9.50
C ILE A 222 18.38 49.02 -9.85
N GLN A 223 19.45 48.95 -10.64
CA GLN A 223 20.23 50.14 -11.02
C GLN A 223 19.43 51.15 -11.85
N ILE A 224 18.59 50.68 -12.77
CA ILE A 224 17.79 51.55 -13.65
C ILE A 224 16.63 52.20 -12.88
N ILE A 225 15.85 51.41 -12.14
CA ILE A 225 14.61 51.87 -11.49
C ILE A 225 14.90 52.74 -10.27
N THR A 226 15.86 52.36 -9.42
CA THR A 226 16.21 53.18 -8.24
C THR A 226 16.70 54.56 -8.65
N LYS A 227 17.48 54.66 -9.74
CA LYS A 227 17.94 55.93 -10.31
C LYS A 227 16.80 56.73 -10.95
N LYS A 228 15.88 56.08 -11.67
CA LYS A 228 14.80 56.76 -12.42
C LYS A 228 13.64 57.23 -11.54
N PHE A 229 13.29 56.48 -10.49
CA PHE A 229 12.11 56.74 -9.65
C PHE A 229 12.46 57.23 -8.25
N ASN A 230 13.75 57.46 -7.95
CA ASN A 230 14.25 57.89 -6.65
C ASN A 230 13.78 56.98 -5.49
N ILE A 231 13.65 55.67 -5.75
CA ILE A 231 13.25 54.65 -4.77
C ILE A 231 14.52 54.12 -4.11
N SER A 232 14.53 54.00 -2.78
CA SER A 232 15.65 53.37 -2.06
C SER A 232 15.82 51.90 -2.46
N ILE A 233 17.07 51.41 -2.47
CA ILE A 233 17.38 50.03 -2.87
C ILE A 233 16.62 49.01 -2.02
N ASP A 234 16.53 49.21 -0.71
CA ASP A 234 15.83 48.28 0.19
C ASP A 234 14.30 48.30 0.00
N ASN A 235 13.71 49.46 -0.30
CA ASN A 235 12.30 49.54 -0.67
C ASN A 235 12.05 48.83 -2.02
N PHE A 236 12.94 49.01 -3.00
CA PHE A 236 12.84 48.30 -4.28
C PHE A 236 12.91 46.77 -4.11
N LYS A 237 13.86 46.26 -3.32
CA LYS A 237 13.92 44.82 -2.99
C LYS A 237 12.60 44.33 -2.38
N SER A 238 12.04 45.09 -1.45
CA SER A 238 10.77 44.79 -0.80
C SER A 238 9.61 44.73 -1.78
N LEU A 239 9.55 45.69 -2.70
CA LEU A 239 8.54 45.75 -3.75
C LEU A 239 8.62 44.55 -4.69
N VAL A 240 9.82 44.18 -5.15
CA VAL A 240 10.03 43.04 -6.07
C VAL A 240 9.60 41.72 -5.43
N VAL A 241 10.00 41.47 -4.18
CA VAL A 241 9.64 40.23 -3.49
C VAL A 241 8.13 40.14 -3.26
N ILE A 242 7.45 41.23 -2.95
CA ILE A 242 6.00 41.19 -2.71
C ILE A 242 5.21 41.14 -4.02
N SER A 243 5.64 41.89 -5.03
CA SER A 243 4.93 41.94 -6.30
C SER A 243 5.02 40.62 -7.07
N SER A 244 6.07 39.82 -6.86
CA SER A 244 6.27 38.52 -7.54
C SER A 244 5.51 37.34 -6.90
N ILE A 245 4.75 37.57 -5.83
CA ILE A 245 3.91 36.53 -5.21
C ILE A 245 2.97 35.83 -6.21
N PRO A 246 2.26 36.53 -7.14
CA PRO A 246 1.43 35.87 -8.14
C PRO A 246 2.22 34.90 -9.04
N VAL A 247 3.44 35.27 -9.45
CA VAL A 247 4.30 34.41 -10.29
C VAL A 247 4.70 33.16 -9.51
N MET A 248 4.99 33.28 -8.22
CA MET A 248 5.28 32.14 -7.35
C MET A 248 4.10 31.14 -7.29
N PHE A 249 2.87 31.65 -7.20
CA PHE A 249 1.66 30.82 -7.15
C PHE A 249 1.29 30.14 -8.48
N THR A 250 1.98 30.42 -9.59
CA THR A 250 1.65 29.79 -10.89
C THR A 250 1.74 28.27 -10.85
N GLY A 251 2.67 27.67 -10.09
CA GLY A 251 2.76 26.21 -9.96
C GLY A 251 1.54 25.59 -9.25
N ILE A 252 1.01 26.28 -8.24
CA ILE A 252 -0.20 25.88 -7.51
C ILE A 252 -1.43 26.03 -8.41
N ILE A 253 -1.61 27.22 -8.97
CA ILE A 253 -2.76 27.55 -9.83
C ILE A 253 -2.81 26.61 -11.02
N GLN A 254 -1.66 26.31 -11.64
CA GLN A 254 -1.60 25.39 -12.76
C GLN A 254 -2.11 24.00 -12.41
N SER A 255 -1.67 23.42 -11.28
CA SER A 255 -2.11 22.08 -10.85
C SER A 255 -3.63 22.02 -10.63
N ILE A 256 -4.19 23.06 -10.00
CA ILE A 256 -5.63 23.22 -9.82
C ILE A 256 -6.35 23.35 -11.17
N CYS A 257 -5.85 24.18 -12.08
CA CYS A 257 -6.44 24.40 -13.39
C CYS A 257 -6.42 23.14 -14.28
N LEU A 258 -5.39 22.30 -14.17
CA LEU A 258 -5.34 21.01 -14.86
C LEU A 258 -6.47 20.10 -14.41
N GLU A 259 -6.69 19.98 -13.10
CA GLU A 259 -7.78 19.15 -12.57
C GLU A 259 -9.17 19.74 -12.85
N ILE A 260 -9.33 21.08 -12.81
CA ILE A 260 -10.55 21.73 -13.30
C ILE A 260 -10.81 21.35 -14.76
N GLY A 261 -9.77 21.29 -15.60
CA GLY A 261 -9.89 20.82 -16.98
C GLY A 261 -10.43 19.38 -17.08
N ASN A 262 -9.97 18.48 -16.22
CA ASN A 262 -10.46 17.10 -16.15
C ASN A 262 -11.93 17.02 -15.68
N ILE A 263 -12.30 17.83 -14.69
CA ILE A 263 -13.68 17.94 -14.20
C ILE A 263 -14.60 18.45 -15.32
N LEU A 264 -14.18 19.50 -16.02
CA LEU A 264 -14.94 20.09 -17.13
C LEU A 264 -15.13 19.09 -18.29
N ASN A 265 -14.10 18.29 -18.60
CA ASN A 265 -14.19 17.22 -19.58
C ASN A 265 -15.18 16.13 -19.13
N LYS A 266 -15.07 15.62 -17.90
CA LYS A 266 -15.97 14.57 -17.41
C LYS A 266 -17.43 15.04 -17.29
N ARG A 267 -17.67 16.21 -16.69
CA ARG A 267 -19.02 16.70 -16.35
C ARG A 267 -19.76 17.36 -17.52
N PHE A 268 -19.03 18.09 -18.35
CA PHE A 268 -19.61 18.97 -19.37
C PHE A 268 -19.08 18.69 -20.78
N GLU A 269 -18.23 17.67 -20.96
CA GLU A 269 -17.61 17.33 -22.25
C GLU A 269 -16.79 18.49 -22.85
N ILE A 270 -16.36 19.46 -22.02
CA ILE A 270 -15.53 20.58 -22.43
C ILE A 270 -14.06 20.15 -22.39
N ILE A 271 -13.45 20.01 -23.56
CA ILE A 271 -12.07 19.49 -23.69
C ILE A 271 -11.07 20.64 -23.78
N LEU A 272 -10.20 20.75 -22.77
CA LEU A 272 -9.03 21.63 -22.81
C LEU A 272 -7.83 20.89 -23.44
N ASN A 273 -7.75 20.92 -24.78
CA ASN A 273 -6.73 20.18 -25.54
C ASN A 273 -5.32 20.80 -25.54
N LYS A 274 -5.14 22.01 -24.99
CA LYS A 274 -3.85 22.74 -24.98
C LYS A 274 -3.43 23.15 -23.56
N PRO A 275 -3.13 22.19 -22.66
CA PRO A 275 -2.76 22.48 -21.26
C PRO A 275 -1.49 23.34 -21.11
N TYR A 276 -0.56 23.29 -22.08
CA TYR A 276 0.62 24.15 -22.12
C TYR A 276 0.28 25.63 -22.38
N LEU A 277 -0.75 25.89 -23.20
CA LEU A 277 -1.21 27.25 -23.50
C LEU A 277 -1.90 27.84 -22.28
N LEU A 278 -2.66 27.02 -21.55
CA LEU A 278 -3.24 27.39 -20.26
C LEU A 278 -2.16 27.82 -19.27
N TYR A 279 -1.05 27.06 -19.17
CA TYR A 279 0.06 27.43 -18.30
C TYR A 279 0.72 28.76 -18.73
N LEU A 280 0.91 28.98 -20.04
CA LEU A 280 1.41 30.25 -20.57
C LEU A 280 0.48 31.43 -20.19
N ILE A 281 -0.83 31.26 -20.34
CA ILE A 281 -1.82 32.28 -20.00
C ILE A 281 -1.77 32.60 -18.50
N ILE A 282 -1.74 31.59 -17.64
CA ILE A 282 -1.64 31.77 -16.17
C ILE A 282 -0.36 32.53 -15.81
N LEU A 283 0.77 32.19 -16.45
CA LEU A 283 2.03 32.89 -16.24
C LEU A 283 1.97 34.34 -16.70
N MET A 284 1.41 34.62 -17.88
CA MET A 284 1.25 35.99 -18.40
C MET A 284 0.35 36.84 -17.50
N ILE A 285 -0.80 36.30 -17.07
CA ILE A 285 -1.70 36.98 -16.12
C ILE A 285 -0.97 37.27 -14.81
N SER A 286 -0.19 36.32 -14.31
CA SER A 286 0.57 36.48 -13.07
C SER A 286 1.67 37.53 -13.19
N ILE A 287 2.33 37.64 -14.35
CA ILE A 287 3.31 38.70 -14.65
C ILE A 287 2.62 40.07 -14.73
N ILE A 288 1.45 40.16 -15.38
CA ILE A 288 0.66 41.40 -15.43
C ILE A 288 0.24 41.81 -14.01
N ALA A 289 -0.27 40.86 -13.21
CA ALA A 289 -0.63 41.11 -11.82
C ALA A 289 0.58 41.58 -11.00
N MET A 290 1.76 40.97 -11.20
CA MET A 290 3.00 41.41 -10.59
C MET A 290 3.34 42.86 -10.94
N LEU A 291 3.25 43.24 -12.23
CA LEU A 291 3.51 44.61 -12.67
C LEU A 291 2.51 45.60 -12.06
N LEU A 292 1.22 45.27 -12.03
CA LEU A 292 0.18 46.11 -11.45
C LEU A 292 0.37 46.30 -9.93
N ILE A 293 0.69 45.22 -9.20
CA ILE A 293 1.01 45.28 -7.77
C ILE A 293 2.26 46.13 -7.54
N PHE A 294 3.30 45.93 -8.35
CA PHE A 294 4.53 46.70 -8.28
C PHE A 294 4.26 48.21 -8.46
N ILE A 295 3.54 48.60 -9.52
CA ILE A 295 3.18 50.01 -9.79
C ILE A 295 2.34 50.60 -8.66
N LYS A 296 1.35 49.84 -8.14
CA LYS A 296 0.49 50.30 -7.04
C LYS A 296 1.27 50.53 -5.76
N LEU A 297 2.20 49.63 -5.43
CA LEU A 297 2.99 49.71 -4.20
C LEU A 297 4.14 50.72 -4.32
N ALA A 298 4.74 50.90 -5.49
CA ALA A 298 5.80 51.87 -5.73
C ALA A 298 5.38 53.34 -5.47
N LYS A 299 4.07 53.63 -5.46
CA LYS A 299 3.52 54.95 -5.15
C LYS A 299 3.60 55.36 -3.67
N LYS A 300 3.90 54.43 -2.75
CA LYS A 300 4.01 54.69 -1.30
C LYS A 300 5.26 54.01 -0.74
N GLU A 301 6.04 54.72 0.06
CA GLU A 301 7.11 54.07 0.82
C GLU A 301 6.52 53.09 1.83
N ARG A 302 6.97 51.84 1.78
CA ARG A 302 6.55 50.78 2.70
C ARG A 302 7.73 49.89 3.04
N ASN A 303 8.04 49.80 4.33
CA ASN A 303 9.04 48.86 4.82
C ASN A 303 8.35 47.54 5.18
N PHE A 304 8.63 46.52 4.38
CA PHE A 304 8.19 45.15 4.66
C PHE A 304 9.36 44.32 5.19
N ASN A 305 9.08 43.43 6.14
CA ASN A 305 10.08 42.47 6.60
C ASN A 305 10.16 41.30 5.61
N LEU A 306 11.18 41.33 4.74
CA LEU A 306 11.37 40.32 3.69
C LEU A 306 11.55 38.90 4.22
N ASN A 307 12.25 38.72 5.34
CA ASN A 307 12.44 37.40 5.96
C ASN A 307 11.09 36.78 6.34
N ILE A 308 10.15 37.58 6.86
CA ILE A 308 8.80 37.12 7.19
C ILE A 308 8.06 36.70 5.91
N VAL A 309 8.13 37.50 4.85
CA VAL A 309 7.47 37.18 3.57
C VAL A 309 8.02 35.88 2.98
N ILE A 310 9.34 35.70 2.98
CA ILE A 310 9.96 34.48 2.46
C ILE A 310 9.58 33.26 3.29
N ASN A 311 9.74 33.34 4.61
CA ASN A 311 9.52 32.21 5.50
C ASN A 311 8.04 31.81 5.61
N LYS A 312 7.11 32.78 5.51
CA LYS A 312 5.67 32.52 5.67
C LYS A 312 4.89 32.38 4.37
N ILE A 313 5.40 32.88 3.24
CA ILE A 313 4.70 32.87 1.95
C ILE A 313 5.46 32.04 0.93
N TYR A 314 6.71 32.39 0.62
CA TYR A 314 7.46 31.71 -0.45
C TYR A 314 7.80 30.26 -0.15
N ILE A 315 8.39 29.98 1.02
CA ILE A 315 8.79 28.62 1.37
C ILE A 315 7.57 27.68 1.40
N PRO A 316 6.47 28.00 2.12
CA PRO A 316 5.25 27.21 2.07
C PRO A 316 4.66 27.09 0.66
N GLY A 317 4.63 28.18 -0.12
CA GLY A 317 4.05 28.16 -1.47
C GLY A 317 4.81 27.28 -2.46
N ILE A 318 6.14 27.28 -2.40
CA ILE A 318 6.97 26.37 -3.23
C ILE A 318 6.83 24.93 -2.75
N LEU A 319 6.77 24.69 -1.44
CA LEU A 319 6.56 23.34 -0.93
C LEU A 319 5.19 22.79 -1.38
N ILE A 320 4.12 23.59 -1.27
CA ILE A 320 2.79 23.23 -1.78
C ILE A 320 2.82 22.99 -3.28
N THR A 321 3.60 23.75 -4.05
CA THR A 321 3.81 23.50 -5.48
C THR A 321 4.33 22.07 -5.73
N PHE A 322 5.40 21.66 -5.05
CA PHE A 322 5.91 20.29 -5.17
C PHE A 322 4.88 19.25 -4.69
N CYS A 323 4.21 19.49 -3.56
CA CYS A 323 3.20 18.57 -3.04
C CYS A 323 2.03 18.36 -4.00
N LEU A 324 1.52 19.43 -4.64
CA LEU A 324 0.42 19.33 -5.60
C LEU A 324 0.83 18.62 -6.89
N ILE A 325 2.09 18.77 -7.32
CA ILE A 325 2.63 18.02 -8.46
C ILE A 325 2.71 16.52 -8.14
N ILE A 326 3.14 16.15 -6.93
CA ILE A 326 3.15 14.76 -6.46
C ILE A 326 1.72 14.22 -6.37
N ALA A 327 0.81 15.01 -5.80
CA ALA A 327 -0.58 14.64 -5.57
C ALA A 327 -1.47 14.81 -6.81
N GLN A 328 -0.92 15.19 -7.97
CA GLN A 328 -1.72 15.43 -9.17
C GLN A 328 -2.46 14.13 -9.54
N PRO A 329 -3.81 14.14 -9.59
CA PRO A 329 -4.59 12.97 -9.98
C PRO A 329 -4.26 12.52 -11.39
N ALA A 330 -4.31 11.21 -11.64
CA ALA A 330 -4.28 10.69 -13.00
C ALA A 330 -5.50 11.19 -13.80
N LYS A 331 -5.35 11.30 -15.13
CA LYS A 331 -6.48 11.67 -16.01
C LYS A 331 -7.61 10.65 -15.92
N MET A 332 -7.27 9.37 -15.96
CA MET A 332 -8.20 8.24 -15.81
C MET A 332 -7.63 7.27 -14.78
N ALA A 333 -8.52 6.61 -14.03
CA ALA A 333 -8.20 5.46 -13.20
C ALA A 333 -8.26 4.20 -14.07
N SER A 334 -7.33 3.27 -13.88
CA SER A 334 -7.49 1.92 -14.44
C SER A 334 -8.53 1.14 -13.63
N VAL A 335 -9.26 0.24 -14.28
CA VAL A 335 -9.97 -0.83 -13.56
C VAL A 335 -8.96 -1.58 -12.70
N GLY A 336 -9.21 -1.65 -11.39
CA GLY A 336 -8.30 -2.32 -10.46
C GLY A 336 -8.48 -3.84 -10.47
N ASN A 337 -7.49 -4.53 -9.93
CA ASN A 337 -7.47 -5.98 -9.78
C ASN A 337 -7.53 -6.45 -8.32
N GLU A 338 -7.53 -5.52 -7.36
CA GLU A 338 -7.60 -5.82 -5.93
C GLU A 338 -8.99 -5.47 -5.39
N PHE A 339 -9.93 -6.40 -5.56
CA PHE A 339 -11.35 -6.23 -5.17
C PHE A 339 -11.55 -6.36 -3.66
N PHE A 340 -10.65 -7.08 -2.97
CA PHE A 340 -10.80 -7.38 -1.56
C PHE A 340 -10.52 -6.13 -0.70
N GLU A 341 -9.34 -5.52 -0.81
CA GLU A 341 -9.02 -4.29 -0.07
C GLU A 341 -9.86 -3.10 -0.55
N MET A 342 -10.16 -3.03 -1.86
CA MET A 342 -11.01 -1.96 -2.38
C MET A 342 -12.43 -2.04 -1.84
N ALA A 343 -12.95 -3.23 -1.47
CA ALA A 343 -14.29 -3.34 -0.89
C ALA A 343 -14.44 -2.56 0.41
N ASN A 344 -13.42 -2.62 1.28
CA ASN A 344 -13.41 -1.99 2.58
C ASN A 344 -13.78 -0.49 2.49
N HIS A 345 -13.16 0.21 1.52
CA HIS A 345 -13.34 1.65 1.30
C HIS A 345 -14.42 1.95 0.25
N GLY A 346 -14.36 1.23 -0.85
CA GLY A 346 -15.20 1.38 -2.04
C GLY A 346 -16.67 1.23 -1.76
N LEU A 347 -17.08 0.24 -0.94
CA LEU A 347 -18.50 0.03 -0.65
C LEU A 347 -19.10 1.13 0.21
N SER A 348 -18.34 1.69 1.16
CA SER A 348 -18.81 2.84 1.93
C SER A 348 -19.04 4.06 1.03
N VAL A 349 -18.17 4.28 0.03
CA VAL A 349 -18.32 5.37 -0.93
C VAL A 349 -19.49 5.12 -1.89
N ASP A 350 -19.60 3.91 -2.44
CA ASP A 350 -20.69 3.50 -3.31
C ASP A 350 -22.04 3.70 -2.62
N HIS A 351 -22.18 3.16 -1.42
CA HIS A 351 -23.43 3.20 -0.67
C HIS A 351 -23.84 4.62 -0.28
N PHE A 352 -22.88 5.50 0.03
CA PHE A 352 -23.17 6.90 0.30
C PHE A 352 -23.78 7.60 -0.92
N PHE A 353 -23.17 7.47 -2.10
CA PHE A 353 -23.63 8.19 -3.30
C PHE A 353 -24.82 7.54 -4.00
N ARG A 354 -24.89 6.20 -4.02
CA ARG A 354 -25.94 5.46 -4.74
C ARG A 354 -27.19 5.23 -3.89
N TYR A 355 -27.03 4.96 -2.60
CA TYR A 355 -28.13 4.58 -1.71
C TYR A 355 -28.40 5.59 -0.59
N GLY A 356 -27.59 6.65 -0.46
CA GLY A 356 -27.73 7.63 0.62
C GLY A 356 -27.43 7.06 2.01
N SER A 357 -26.64 5.98 2.08
CA SER A 357 -26.24 5.36 3.34
C SER A 357 -25.28 6.24 4.12
N LEU A 358 -25.40 6.25 5.45
CA LEU A 358 -24.50 7.01 6.32
C LEU A 358 -23.28 6.16 6.73
N PRO A 359 -22.04 6.61 6.44
CA PRO A 359 -20.83 5.93 6.90
C PRO A 359 -20.81 5.79 8.42
N ILE A 360 -20.18 4.72 8.93
CA ILE A 360 -20.10 4.36 10.36
C ILE A 360 -21.45 3.88 10.93
N VAL A 361 -22.58 4.40 10.46
CA VAL A 361 -23.92 4.01 10.94
C VAL A 361 -24.47 2.83 10.14
N GLU A 362 -24.43 2.90 8.81
CA GLU A 362 -24.97 1.87 7.90
C GLU A 362 -23.88 1.05 7.21
N THR A 363 -22.65 1.55 7.15
CA THR A 363 -21.49 0.86 6.57
C THR A 363 -20.27 0.98 7.48
N PHE A 364 -19.44 -0.05 7.53
CA PHE A 364 -18.21 -0.08 8.31
C PHE A 364 -16.99 -0.34 7.44
N ASP A 365 -15.98 0.50 7.66
CA ASP A 365 -14.68 0.48 7.01
C ASP A 365 -13.61 0.40 8.10
N ALA A 366 -12.64 -0.51 7.97
CA ALA A 366 -11.58 -0.72 8.96
C ALA A 366 -10.70 0.53 9.18
N HIS A 367 -10.67 1.42 8.19
CA HIS A 367 -9.96 2.69 8.20
C HIS A 367 -10.89 3.90 8.32
N LEU A 368 -12.17 3.66 8.66
CA LEU A 368 -13.23 4.64 8.82
C LEU A 368 -13.23 5.65 7.66
N LEU A 369 -13.20 6.96 7.93
CA LEU A 369 -13.30 7.96 6.88
C LEU A 369 -11.99 8.25 6.14
N SER A 370 -10.86 7.62 6.50
CA SER A 370 -9.55 8.08 6.03
C SER A 370 -9.36 8.00 4.51
N ASN A 371 -9.89 6.95 3.88
CA ASN A 371 -9.92 6.80 2.41
C ASN A 371 -11.19 7.40 1.79
N GLN A 372 -12.24 7.62 2.59
CA GLN A 372 -13.54 8.09 2.10
C GLN A 372 -13.56 9.61 1.89
N VAL A 373 -12.85 10.39 2.71
CA VAL A 373 -12.88 11.87 2.64
C VAL A 373 -12.48 12.38 1.25
N PHE A 374 -11.38 11.89 0.68
CA PHE A 374 -10.93 12.34 -0.63
C PHE A 374 -11.76 11.75 -1.77
N ALA A 375 -12.28 10.54 -1.60
CA ALA A 375 -13.26 9.97 -2.51
C ALA A 375 -14.56 10.78 -2.58
N TYR A 376 -15.06 11.27 -1.44
CA TYR A 376 -16.22 12.17 -1.39
C TYR A 376 -15.96 13.48 -2.11
N ILE A 377 -14.79 14.09 -1.88
CA ILE A 377 -14.40 15.33 -2.57
C ILE A 377 -14.35 15.09 -4.08
N TYR A 378 -13.74 14.00 -4.53
CA TYR A 378 -13.71 13.64 -5.96
C TYR A 378 -15.14 13.52 -6.51
N SER A 379 -15.98 12.70 -5.89
CA SER A 379 -17.30 12.36 -6.41
C SER A 379 -18.27 13.54 -6.40
N ILE A 380 -18.14 14.48 -5.47
CA ILE A 380 -18.89 15.75 -5.50
C ILE A 380 -18.53 16.55 -6.76
N PHE A 381 -17.23 16.69 -7.08
CA PHE A 381 -16.80 17.48 -8.25
C PHE A 381 -16.97 16.75 -9.58
N ASN A 382 -16.64 15.46 -9.64
CA ASN A 382 -16.54 14.66 -10.87
C ASN A 382 -17.77 13.78 -11.14
N GLY A 383 -18.54 13.45 -10.11
CA GLY A 383 -19.60 12.46 -10.17
C GLY A 383 -19.07 11.14 -9.67
N TYR A 384 -19.86 10.44 -8.86
CA TYR A 384 -19.49 9.13 -8.37
C TYR A 384 -19.36 8.13 -9.51
N GLU A 385 -18.26 7.39 -9.49
CA GLU A 385 -17.94 6.31 -10.41
C GLU A 385 -16.98 5.35 -9.67
N PRO A 386 -17.22 4.02 -9.71
CA PRO A 386 -16.29 3.04 -9.16
C PRO A 386 -14.87 3.22 -9.71
N TRP A 387 -13.84 2.86 -8.94
CA TRP A 387 -12.41 3.10 -9.21
C TRP A 387 -11.98 4.57 -9.27
N ALA A 388 -12.66 5.40 -10.05
CA ALA A 388 -12.28 6.80 -10.24
C ALA A 388 -12.47 7.65 -8.99
N ALA A 389 -13.36 7.24 -8.06
CA ALA A 389 -13.56 7.91 -6.78
C ALA A 389 -12.24 8.16 -6.02
N PHE A 390 -11.28 7.23 -6.09
CA PHE A 390 -10.04 7.26 -5.32
C PHE A 390 -8.90 8.06 -5.99
N LEU A 391 -9.15 8.70 -7.13
CA LEU A 391 -8.15 9.53 -7.83
C LEU A 391 -7.61 10.68 -6.96
N TYR A 392 -8.35 11.10 -5.92
CA TYR A 392 -7.98 12.21 -5.04
C TYR A 392 -7.23 11.78 -3.77
N ASP A 393 -7.04 10.49 -3.52
CA ASP A 393 -6.43 9.99 -2.28
C ASP A 393 -5.02 10.56 -2.07
N GLN A 394 -4.27 10.76 -3.16
CA GLN A 394 -2.92 11.32 -3.12
C GLN A 394 -2.86 12.73 -2.52
N TYR A 395 -3.96 13.48 -2.47
CA TYR A 395 -4.00 14.79 -1.80
C TYR A 395 -3.74 14.72 -0.29
N ILE A 396 -3.93 13.56 0.36
CA ILE A 396 -3.53 13.40 1.76
C ILE A 396 -2.02 13.62 1.96
N GLN A 397 -1.20 13.28 0.96
CA GLN A 397 0.25 13.48 1.03
C GLN A 397 0.61 14.96 1.18
N VAL A 398 -0.19 15.87 0.61
CA VAL A 398 0.01 17.33 0.77
C VAL A 398 -0.10 17.71 2.26
N ILE A 399 -1.08 17.14 2.95
CA ILE A 399 -1.31 17.38 4.38
C ILE A 399 -0.15 16.79 5.20
N TYR A 400 0.27 15.55 4.91
CA TYR A 400 1.36 14.89 5.63
C TYR A 400 2.70 15.64 5.49
N ILE A 401 3.10 15.99 4.26
CA ILE A 401 4.33 16.74 4.00
C ILE A 401 4.28 18.11 4.69
N PHE A 402 3.13 18.78 4.69
CA PHE A 402 2.99 20.09 5.32
C PHE A 402 3.06 20.02 6.85
N ILE A 403 2.41 19.03 7.47
CA ILE A 403 2.52 18.78 8.92
C ILE A 403 3.98 18.47 9.27
N LEU A 404 4.63 17.60 8.51
CA LEU A 404 6.05 17.28 8.70
C LEU A 404 6.92 18.53 8.60
N TYR A 405 6.67 19.40 7.61
CA TYR A 405 7.37 20.68 7.50
C TYR A 405 7.13 21.57 8.73
N ILE A 406 5.91 21.64 9.27
CA ILE A 406 5.63 22.41 10.50
C ILE A 406 6.38 21.83 11.71
N ILE A 407 6.48 20.51 11.82
CA ILE A 407 7.25 19.82 12.86
C ILE A 407 8.74 20.19 12.70
N ILE A 408 9.33 19.94 11.54
CA ILE A 408 10.77 20.12 11.31
C ILE A 408 11.15 21.61 11.36
N LYS A 409 10.31 22.54 10.89
CA LYS A 409 10.57 23.98 11.01
C LYS A 409 10.70 24.42 12.46
N SER A 410 9.94 23.79 13.36
CA SER A 410 10.06 24.09 14.78
C SER A 410 11.41 23.64 15.35
N LEU A 411 12.05 22.63 14.76
CA LEU A 411 13.31 22.05 15.21
C LEU A 411 14.53 22.78 14.64
N ILE A 412 14.59 22.95 13.32
CA ILE A 412 15.79 23.46 12.62
C ILE A 412 15.57 24.77 11.85
N GLY A 413 14.36 25.36 11.90
CA GLY A 413 14.02 26.61 11.21
C GLY A 413 13.49 26.40 9.79
N GLU A 414 12.78 27.39 9.25
CA GLU A 414 12.00 27.29 8.00
C GLU A 414 12.85 26.91 6.78
N MET A 415 13.96 27.63 6.58
CA MET A 415 14.81 27.44 5.41
C MET A 415 15.53 26.08 5.42
N ASN A 416 16.12 25.70 6.56
CA ASN A 416 16.78 24.40 6.72
C ASN A 416 15.79 23.25 6.53
N SER A 417 14.58 23.39 7.04
CA SER A 417 13.53 22.38 6.91
C SER A 417 13.08 22.22 5.46
N PHE A 418 12.92 23.33 4.73
CA PHE A 418 12.58 23.28 3.31
C PHE A 418 13.63 22.50 2.51
N PHE A 419 14.92 22.87 2.62
CA PHE A 419 15.97 22.17 1.89
C PHE A 419 16.14 20.72 2.32
N PHE A 420 15.98 20.40 3.60
CA PHE A 420 15.95 19.02 4.07
C PHE A 420 14.82 18.23 3.42
N MET A 421 13.59 18.76 3.43
CA MET A 421 12.42 18.10 2.85
C MET A 421 12.56 17.84 1.34
N ILE A 422 13.11 18.78 0.58
CA ILE A 422 13.23 18.63 -0.87
C ILE A 422 14.43 17.79 -1.31
N SER A 423 15.38 17.47 -0.43
CA SER A 423 16.63 16.78 -0.81
C SER A 423 16.94 15.49 -0.05
N PHE A 424 16.32 15.24 1.10
CA PHE A 424 16.52 14.00 1.85
C PHE A 424 15.71 12.87 1.22
N SER A 425 16.39 11.88 0.65
CA SER A 425 15.75 10.77 -0.07
C SER A 425 15.10 9.73 0.85
N LEU A 426 15.51 9.68 2.13
CA LEU A 426 15.06 8.70 3.10
C LEU A 426 13.97 9.22 4.06
N LEU A 427 13.13 10.16 3.60
CA LEU A 427 12.08 10.74 4.42
C LEU A 427 11.03 9.72 4.87
N ASP A 428 10.60 8.82 3.98
CA ASP A 428 9.55 7.83 4.28
C ASP A 428 10.05 6.72 5.22
N GLN A 429 11.36 6.44 5.20
CA GLN A 429 12.02 5.51 6.13
C GLN A 429 12.26 6.18 7.49
N LEU A 430 12.56 7.48 7.49
CA LEU A 430 12.77 8.24 8.72
C LEU A 430 11.46 8.54 9.43
N PHE A 431 10.39 8.85 8.70
CA PHE A 431 9.09 9.23 9.25
C PHE A 431 7.98 8.38 8.67
N ASN A 432 7.20 7.76 9.55
CA ASN A 432 5.95 7.14 9.14
C ASN A 432 4.91 8.25 8.86
N MET A 433 4.64 8.48 7.57
CA MET A 433 3.75 9.54 7.11
C MET A 433 2.31 9.37 7.62
N TYR A 434 1.83 8.13 7.78
CA TYR A 434 0.47 7.83 8.27
C TYR A 434 0.22 8.39 9.67
N PHE A 435 1.23 8.35 10.54
CA PHE A 435 1.09 8.79 11.93
C PHE A 435 1.28 10.29 12.12
N LEU A 436 1.70 11.04 11.09
CA LEU A 436 1.94 12.48 11.21
C LEU A 436 0.69 13.29 11.55
N LEU A 437 -0.49 12.83 11.12
CA LEU A 437 -1.75 13.53 11.42
C LEU A 437 -2.02 13.61 12.94
N SER A 438 -1.49 12.67 13.74
CA SER A 438 -1.55 12.71 15.21
C SER A 438 -0.89 13.96 15.80
N ALA A 439 0.11 14.53 15.11
CA ALA A 439 0.85 15.70 15.58
C ALA A 439 -0.03 16.96 15.72
N ILE A 440 -1.20 16.99 15.07
CA ILE A 440 -2.17 18.08 15.25
C ILE A 440 -2.58 18.19 16.73
N LEU A 441 -2.73 17.07 17.46
CA LEU A 441 -3.03 17.10 18.90
C LEU A 441 -1.88 17.70 19.71
N ALA A 442 -0.63 17.42 19.35
CA ALA A 442 0.53 18.06 19.98
C ALA A 442 0.49 19.58 19.79
N PHE A 443 0.12 20.06 18.59
CA PHE A 443 -0.05 21.48 18.32
C PHE A 443 -1.24 22.10 19.06
N CYS A 444 -2.37 21.39 19.20
CA CYS A 444 -3.49 21.82 20.03
C CYS A 444 -3.07 21.97 21.50
N LEU A 445 -2.31 21.02 22.04
CA LEU A 445 -1.75 21.11 23.40
C LEU A 445 -0.77 22.27 23.55
N TYR A 446 0.13 22.47 22.58
CA TYR A 446 1.03 23.62 22.58
C TYR A 446 0.24 24.94 22.60
N ASN A 447 -0.78 25.07 21.75
CA ASN A 447 -1.63 26.26 21.70
C ASN A 447 -2.40 26.48 23.01
N TYR A 448 -2.88 25.39 23.63
CA TYR A 448 -3.54 25.42 24.93
C TYR A 448 -2.66 26.00 26.03
N PHE A 449 -1.42 25.54 26.15
CA PHE A 449 -0.54 25.99 27.23
C PHE A 449 0.07 27.38 26.98
N LYS A 450 0.24 27.77 25.70
CA LYS A 450 0.76 29.08 25.30
C LYS A 450 -0.22 30.22 25.58
N ASN A 451 -1.51 30.00 25.30
CA ASN A 451 -2.53 31.06 25.34
C ASN A 451 -3.29 31.08 26.68
N LYS A 452 -3.91 32.22 27.00
CA LYS A 452 -4.77 32.37 28.20
C LYS A 452 -6.19 31.82 28.02
N GLN A 453 -6.62 31.56 26.78
CA GLN A 453 -7.95 31.06 26.44
C GLN A 453 -8.06 29.54 26.59
N THR A 454 -7.98 29.03 27.82
CA THR A 454 -7.98 27.58 28.09
C THR A 454 -9.28 26.88 27.68
N PHE A 455 -10.43 27.55 27.75
CA PHE A 455 -11.73 26.98 27.36
C PHE A 455 -11.82 26.65 25.87
N GLN A 456 -11.64 27.65 25.00
CA GLN A 456 -11.72 27.47 23.53
C GLN A 456 -10.69 26.45 23.03
N ASN A 457 -9.49 26.47 23.60
CA ASN A 457 -8.44 25.52 23.24
C ASN A 457 -8.75 24.09 23.74
N SER A 458 -9.50 23.93 24.83
CA SER A 458 -9.98 22.60 25.27
C SER A 458 -10.97 22.03 24.26
N ILE A 459 -11.95 22.85 23.83
CA ILE A 459 -12.94 22.43 22.83
C ILE A 459 -12.24 22.08 21.51
N LEU A 460 -11.33 22.93 21.04
CA LEU A 460 -10.57 22.65 19.82
C LEU A 460 -9.79 21.33 19.92
N PHE A 461 -9.15 21.07 21.07
CA PHE A 461 -8.44 19.82 21.31
C PHE A 461 -9.38 18.60 21.21
N TRP A 462 -10.49 18.61 21.95
CA TRP A 462 -11.41 17.47 21.99
C TRP A 462 -12.13 17.25 20.65
N LEU A 463 -12.53 18.32 19.96
CA LEU A 463 -13.06 18.21 18.59
C LEU A 463 -12.02 17.62 17.64
N THR A 464 -10.77 18.06 17.72
CA THR A 464 -9.69 17.49 16.89
C THR A 464 -9.46 16.01 17.20
N ALA A 465 -9.49 15.63 18.48
CA ALA A 465 -9.32 14.24 18.88
C ALA A 465 -10.49 13.36 18.39
N THR A 466 -11.73 13.83 18.51
CA THR A 466 -12.92 13.16 17.97
C THR A 466 -12.82 13.01 16.45
N VAL A 467 -12.44 14.08 15.73
CA VAL A 467 -12.24 14.02 14.28
C VAL A 467 -11.14 13.03 13.90
N LEU A 468 -10.04 12.96 14.64
CA LEU A 468 -8.98 11.98 14.38
C LEU A 468 -9.48 10.54 14.61
N CYS A 469 -10.24 10.29 15.68
CA CYS A 469 -10.82 8.96 15.94
C CYS A 469 -11.83 8.55 14.86
N ILE A 470 -12.62 9.50 14.33
CA ILE A 470 -13.57 9.26 13.22
C ILE A 470 -12.84 9.12 11.88
N TYR A 471 -11.77 9.88 11.68
CA TYR A 471 -10.94 9.78 10.48
C TYR A 471 -10.27 8.42 10.40
N ARG A 472 -9.66 7.97 11.50
CA ARG A 472 -9.04 6.64 11.60
C ARG A 472 -8.87 6.24 13.08
N LEU A 473 -9.54 5.18 13.52
CA LEU A 473 -9.65 4.85 14.94
C LEU A 473 -8.32 4.45 15.57
N ASP A 474 -7.59 3.58 14.90
CA ASP A 474 -6.28 3.05 15.31
C ASP A 474 -5.26 4.17 15.61
N LEU A 475 -5.22 5.19 14.76
CA LEU A 475 -4.43 6.41 14.92
C LEU A 475 -5.00 7.31 16.01
N GLY A 476 -6.30 7.59 15.96
CA GLY A 476 -6.96 8.57 16.83
C GLY A 476 -6.92 8.17 18.30
N VAL A 477 -7.17 6.90 18.62
CA VAL A 477 -7.17 6.39 20.00
C VAL A 477 -5.77 6.44 20.61
N ALA A 478 -4.75 5.96 19.90
CA ALA A 478 -3.37 6.05 20.36
C ALA A 478 -2.93 7.52 20.55
N ALA A 479 -3.33 8.41 19.62
CA ALA A 479 -3.03 9.84 19.69
C ALA A 479 -3.75 10.52 20.86
N LEU A 480 -5.00 10.15 21.13
CA LEU A 480 -5.77 10.65 22.26
C LEU A 480 -5.14 10.26 23.59
N PHE A 481 -4.75 8.99 23.78
CA PHE A 481 -4.08 8.56 25.01
C PHE A 481 -2.71 9.22 25.20
N ALA A 482 -1.93 9.36 24.12
CA ALA A 482 -0.66 10.06 24.17
C ALA A 482 -0.81 11.54 24.53
N ALA A 483 -1.80 12.21 23.94
CA ALA A 483 -2.12 13.60 24.24
C ALA A 483 -2.65 13.77 25.67
N PHE A 484 -3.50 12.85 26.14
CA PHE A 484 -4.00 12.81 27.51
C PHE A 484 -2.84 12.78 28.52
N LEU A 485 -1.91 11.83 28.36
CA LEU A 485 -0.79 11.69 29.29
C LEU A 485 0.14 12.90 29.20
N THR A 486 0.40 13.39 27.98
CA THR A 486 1.19 14.60 27.75
C THR A 486 0.57 15.82 28.43
N TYR A 487 -0.75 16.01 28.31
CA TYR A 487 -1.50 17.07 28.99
C TYR A 487 -1.38 16.95 30.50
N LEU A 488 -1.63 15.77 31.06
CA LEU A 488 -1.59 15.53 32.51
C LEU A 488 -0.21 15.86 33.09
N VAL A 489 0.85 15.30 32.50
CA VAL A 489 2.24 15.57 32.91
C VAL A 489 2.53 17.07 32.81
N THR A 490 2.20 17.69 31.68
CA THR A 490 2.46 19.12 31.45
C THR A 490 1.67 20.01 32.42
N ALA A 491 0.40 19.74 32.67
CA ALA A 491 -0.45 20.50 33.57
C ALA A 491 0.02 20.41 35.03
N LEU A 492 0.45 19.22 35.47
CA LEU A 492 1.05 19.01 36.79
C LEU A 492 2.36 19.80 36.93
N LEU A 493 3.23 19.76 35.91
CA LEU A 493 4.50 20.48 35.89
C LEU A 493 4.34 22.01 35.89
N TYR A 494 3.28 22.53 35.26
CA TYR A 494 2.95 23.96 35.26
C TYR A 494 2.05 24.39 36.43
N ASN A 495 1.74 23.51 37.39
CA ASN A 495 0.84 23.75 38.53
C ASN A 495 -0.58 24.22 38.12
N ARG A 496 -1.10 23.77 36.98
CA ARG A 496 -2.46 24.11 36.48
C ARG A 496 -3.53 23.09 36.90
N ARG A 497 -3.54 22.69 38.17
CA ARG A 497 -4.43 21.60 38.67
C ARG A 497 -5.92 21.90 38.49
N THR A 498 -6.35 23.16 38.64
CA THR A 498 -7.74 23.57 38.45
C THR A 498 -8.21 23.47 37.00
N ASP A 499 -7.29 23.55 36.04
CA ASP A 499 -7.62 23.47 34.62
C ASP A 499 -7.84 22.03 34.16
N ILE A 500 -7.31 21.05 34.90
CA ILE A 500 -7.46 19.61 34.61
C ILE A 500 -8.94 19.21 34.60
N ILE A 501 -9.69 19.59 35.64
CA ILE A 501 -11.12 19.29 35.73
C ILE A 501 -11.86 19.91 34.55
N LYS A 502 -11.62 21.21 34.26
CA LYS A 502 -12.27 21.92 33.15
C LYS A 502 -11.99 21.25 31.81
N PHE A 503 -10.74 20.87 31.57
CA PHE A 503 -10.33 20.19 30.35
C PHE A 503 -11.08 18.87 30.18
N PHE A 504 -11.20 18.06 31.24
CA PHE A 504 -11.95 16.80 31.19
C PHE A 504 -13.46 16.98 31.12
N THR A 505 -14.03 17.99 31.76
CA THR A 505 -15.45 18.32 31.60
C THR A 505 -15.75 18.63 30.14
N MET A 506 -14.90 19.37 29.44
CA MET A 506 -15.09 19.64 28.01
C MET A 506 -14.94 18.38 27.15
N GLY A 507 -14.05 17.46 27.53
CA GLY A 507 -13.93 16.16 26.87
C GLY A 507 -15.19 15.32 27.03
N PHE A 508 -15.73 15.23 28.25
CA PHE A 508 -16.98 14.54 28.53
C PHE A 508 -18.14 15.14 27.74
N VAL A 509 -18.30 16.47 27.73
CA VAL A 509 -19.34 17.15 26.94
C VAL A 509 -19.20 16.81 25.46
N THR A 510 -17.99 16.90 24.90
CA THR A 510 -17.74 16.62 23.48
C THR A 510 -18.04 15.15 23.13
N GLY A 511 -17.64 14.21 23.99
CA GLY A 511 -17.92 12.79 23.82
C GLY A 511 -19.40 12.46 23.91
N CYS A 512 -20.11 13.02 24.89
CA CYS A 512 -21.57 12.88 25.00
C CYS A 512 -22.29 13.48 23.80
N SER A 513 -21.84 14.63 23.27
CA SER A 513 -22.40 15.22 22.06
C SER A 513 -22.19 14.31 20.84
N ALA A 514 -21.01 13.71 20.67
CA ALA A 514 -20.74 12.78 19.58
C ALA A 514 -21.62 11.51 19.67
N LEU A 515 -21.76 10.94 20.86
CA LEU A 515 -22.64 9.79 21.11
C LEU A 515 -24.11 10.15 20.84
N PHE A 516 -24.55 11.32 21.28
CA PHE A 516 -25.91 11.81 21.04
C PHE A 516 -26.20 11.96 19.54
N ILE A 517 -25.26 12.51 18.76
CA ILE A 517 -25.36 12.58 17.30
C ILE A 517 -25.47 11.17 16.72
N PHE A 518 -24.60 10.23 17.12
CA PHE A 518 -24.65 8.84 16.66
C PHE A 518 -26.02 8.19 16.92
N VAL A 519 -26.57 8.35 18.13
CA VAL A 519 -27.89 7.84 18.50
C VAL A 519 -28.99 8.45 17.62
N ILE A 520 -28.98 9.77 17.42
CA ILE A 520 -29.94 10.44 16.52
C ILE A 520 -29.86 9.88 15.10
N LEU A 521 -28.64 9.71 14.57
CA LEU A 521 -28.45 9.20 13.21
C LEU A 521 -28.94 7.75 13.08
N CYS A 522 -28.71 6.91 14.08
CA CYS A 522 -29.22 5.54 14.11
C CYS A 522 -30.77 5.53 14.12
N LEU A 523 -31.40 6.33 15.00
CA LEU A 523 -32.86 6.43 15.06
C LEU A 523 -33.46 6.96 13.76
N PHE A 524 -32.82 7.95 13.13
CA PHE A 524 -33.24 8.47 11.82
C PHE A 524 -33.20 7.38 10.72
N LYS A 525 -32.24 6.47 10.79
CA LYS A 525 -32.09 5.33 9.87
C LYS A 525 -32.82 4.06 10.32
N LYS A 526 -33.60 4.12 11.41
CA LYS A 526 -34.33 2.97 11.99
C LYS A 526 -33.42 1.80 12.40
N ILE A 527 -32.20 2.11 12.84
CA ILE A 527 -31.22 1.14 13.34
C ILE A 527 -31.19 1.23 14.86
N ASP A 528 -31.15 0.09 15.55
CA ASP A 528 -30.99 0.06 17.00
C ASP A 528 -29.60 0.59 17.40
N PRO A 529 -29.51 1.74 18.11
CA PRO A 529 -28.22 2.37 18.39
C PRO A 529 -27.30 1.51 19.26
N LEU A 530 -27.88 0.72 20.19
CA LEU A 530 -27.11 -0.09 21.13
C LEU A 530 -26.48 -1.29 20.41
N THR A 531 -27.26 -2.01 19.62
CA THR A 531 -26.78 -3.14 18.81
C THR A 531 -25.70 -2.69 17.82
N ARG A 532 -25.92 -1.58 17.11
CA ARG A 532 -24.93 -1.03 16.16
C ARG A 532 -23.65 -0.56 16.85
N LEU A 533 -23.75 0.02 18.05
CA LEU A 533 -22.56 0.38 18.85
C LEU A 533 -21.78 -0.86 19.30
N VAL A 534 -22.46 -1.91 19.75
CA VAL A 534 -21.83 -3.19 20.13
C VAL A 534 -21.12 -3.81 18.94
N GLU A 535 -21.76 -3.84 17.77
CA GLU A 535 -21.20 -4.33 16.52
C GLU A 535 -19.92 -3.57 16.14
N LEU A 536 -19.99 -2.23 16.11
CA LEU A 536 -18.86 -1.35 15.84
C LEU A 536 -17.68 -1.63 16.78
N ILE A 537 -17.93 -1.70 18.10
CA ILE A 537 -16.88 -1.93 19.09
C ILE A 537 -16.25 -3.32 18.91
N LYS A 538 -17.07 -4.37 18.69
CA LYS A 538 -16.58 -5.74 18.54
C LYS A 538 -15.72 -5.91 17.30
N ILE A 539 -16.13 -5.33 16.17
CA ILE A 539 -15.33 -5.34 14.94
C ILE A 539 -14.01 -4.58 15.15
N CYS A 540 -14.03 -3.42 15.85
CA CYS A 540 -12.83 -2.64 16.13
C CYS A 540 -11.83 -3.33 17.10
N LEU A 541 -12.29 -4.26 17.95
CA LEU A 541 -11.45 -4.98 18.91
C LEU A 541 -10.92 -6.32 18.38
N SER A 542 -11.00 -6.56 17.07
CA SER A 542 -10.65 -7.81 16.38
C SER A 542 -9.14 -8.07 16.23
N ASN A 543 -8.26 -7.49 17.07
CA ASN A 543 -6.80 -7.62 16.92
C ASN A 543 -6.34 -9.08 16.79
N GLN A 544 -6.92 -9.99 17.56
CA GLN A 544 -6.58 -11.42 17.51
C GLN A 544 -6.91 -12.05 16.14
N ASN A 545 -7.93 -11.55 15.44
CA ASN A 545 -8.35 -12.04 14.13
C ASN A 545 -7.30 -11.81 13.02
N TRP A 546 -6.43 -10.81 13.21
CA TRP A 546 -5.45 -10.35 12.22
C TRP A 546 -3.99 -10.66 12.61
N ALA A 547 -3.79 -11.23 13.81
CA ALA A 547 -2.46 -11.43 14.38
C ALA A 547 -1.71 -12.56 13.69
N TYR A 548 -0.42 -12.36 13.43
CA TYR A 548 0.46 -13.44 12.99
C TYR A 548 0.93 -14.32 14.15
N SER A 549 1.27 -15.57 13.84
CA SER A 549 1.89 -16.50 14.80
C SER A 549 3.30 -16.09 15.22
N THR A 550 3.98 -15.27 14.42
CA THR A 550 5.30 -14.70 14.74
C THR A 550 5.34 -13.21 14.40
N VAL A 551 6.14 -12.44 15.14
CA VAL A 551 6.33 -10.99 14.88
C VAL A 551 7.53 -10.70 13.97
N GLY A 552 8.19 -11.75 13.45
CA GLY A 552 9.34 -11.68 12.54
C GLY A 552 10.51 -12.58 12.96
N ASP A 553 11.58 -12.58 12.17
CA ASP A 553 12.76 -13.42 12.40
C ASP A 553 13.60 -12.90 13.57
N ASN A 554 13.59 -13.64 14.68
CA ASN A 554 14.32 -13.31 15.90
C ASN A 554 15.85 -13.46 15.77
N ARG A 555 16.38 -13.94 14.64
CA ARG A 555 17.82 -13.99 14.35
C ARG A 555 18.35 -12.65 13.83
N LEU A 556 17.48 -11.77 13.37
CA LEU A 556 17.87 -10.48 12.79
C LEU A 556 18.14 -9.44 13.87
N PHE A 557 19.23 -8.67 13.73
CA PHE A 557 19.58 -7.60 14.68
C PHE A 557 18.46 -6.55 14.84
N VAL A 558 17.77 -6.22 13.74
CA VAL A 558 16.65 -5.26 13.75
C VAL A 558 15.50 -5.70 14.66
N TYR A 559 15.28 -7.01 14.83
CA TYR A 559 14.25 -7.57 15.73
C TYR A 559 14.45 -7.08 17.16
N TYR A 560 15.67 -7.23 17.68
CA TYR A 560 16.00 -6.79 19.03
C TYR A 560 15.96 -5.26 19.16
N LEU A 561 16.36 -4.54 18.11
CA LEU A 561 16.32 -3.08 18.12
C LEU A 561 14.90 -2.55 18.28
N VAL A 562 13.97 -2.99 17.42
CA VAL A 562 12.64 -2.39 17.34
C VAL A 562 11.71 -2.82 18.48
N TYR A 563 11.83 -4.06 18.96
CA TYR A 563 10.95 -4.59 20.00
C TYR A 563 11.49 -4.40 21.43
N PHE A 564 12.80 -4.19 21.61
CA PHE A 564 13.39 -4.07 22.96
C PHE A 564 14.20 -2.80 23.15
N VAL A 565 15.20 -2.53 22.31
CA VAL A 565 16.15 -1.42 22.54
C VAL A 565 15.48 -0.06 22.37
N PHE A 566 14.74 0.17 21.30
CA PHE A 566 14.09 1.46 21.04
C PHE A 566 13.00 1.83 22.05
N PRO A 567 12.10 0.91 22.48
CA PRO A 567 11.18 1.16 23.59
C PRO A 567 11.90 1.59 24.87
N LEU A 568 12.99 0.90 25.24
CA LEU A 568 13.78 1.25 26.42
C LEU A 568 14.46 2.61 26.31
N ILE A 569 15.01 2.96 25.14
CA ILE A 569 15.59 4.29 24.89
C ILE A 569 14.54 5.38 25.07
N VAL A 570 13.32 5.19 24.56
CA VAL A 570 12.24 6.19 24.70
C VAL A 570 11.81 6.33 26.16
N ILE A 571 11.66 5.23 26.90
CA ILE A 571 11.36 5.26 28.33
C ILE A 571 12.45 6.01 29.10
N PHE A 572 13.72 5.76 28.79
CA PHE A 572 14.85 6.46 29.40
C PHE A 572 14.83 7.96 29.08
N ILE A 573 14.59 8.35 27.83
CA ILE A 573 14.50 9.76 27.41
C ILE A 573 13.34 10.48 28.12
N LEU A 574 12.17 9.83 28.23
CA LEU A 574 11.04 10.35 28.98
C LEU A 574 11.39 10.56 30.46
N GLY A 575 11.92 9.52 31.11
CA GLY A 575 12.33 9.57 32.52
C GLY A 575 13.39 10.66 32.77
N PHE A 576 14.41 10.73 31.93
CA PHE A 576 15.45 11.76 31.99
C PHE A 576 14.88 13.17 31.84
N THR A 577 14.02 13.39 30.84
CA THR A 577 13.44 14.71 30.56
C THR A 577 12.54 15.18 31.69
N ILE A 578 11.67 14.30 32.19
CA ILE A 578 10.77 14.58 33.32
C ILE A 578 11.59 14.86 34.59
N THR A 579 12.57 14.01 34.91
CA THR A 579 13.42 14.16 36.10
C THR A 579 14.22 15.46 36.05
N LYS A 580 14.84 15.76 34.90
CA LYS A 580 15.58 17.02 34.71
C LYS A 580 14.68 18.24 34.87
N PHE A 581 13.43 18.16 34.40
CA PHE A 581 12.44 19.22 34.60
C PHE A 581 12.10 19.42 36.09
N PHE A 582 11.86 18.33 36.83
CA PHE A 582 11.55 18.38 38.26
C PHE A 582 12.73 18.88 39.11
N LEU A 583 13.96 18.42 38.83
CA LEU A 583 15.14 18.72 39.64
C LEU A 583 15.73 20.11 39.38
N PHE A 584 15.80 20.58 38.13
CA PHE A 584 16.56 21.79 37.78
C PHE A 584 15.71 23.07 37.59
N LYS A 585 14.45 23.08 38.05
CA LYS A 585 13.50 24.22 38.07
C LYS A 585 13.45 25.10 36.80
N LYS A 586 12.36 24.94 36.03
CA LYS A 586 11.66 25.90 35.14
C LYS A 586 12.44 26.66 34.05
N LYS A 587 13.58 27.31 34.29
CA LYS A 587 14.14 28.32 33.37
C LYS A 587 14.68 27.77 32.04
N ILE A 588 15.27 26.56 32.01
CA ILE A 588 15.87 26.00 30.78
C ILE A 588 14.81 25.37 29.86
N LEU A 589 13.77 24.72 30.43
CA LEU A 589 12.70 24.08 29.66
C LEU A 589 11.52 25.03 29.34
N GLN A 590 11.40 26.18 30.02
CA GLN A 590 10.48 27.25 29.63
C GLN A 590 10.84 27.93 28.30
N VAL A 591 12.12 27.91 27.90
CA VAL A 591 12.58 28.54 26.64
C VAL A 591 12.06 27.80 25.42
N ASN A 592 11.68 26.51 25.54
CA ASN A 592 11.13 25.76 24.41
C ASN A 592 10.00 24.79 24.78
N GLN A 593 8.93 25.36 25.35
CA GLN A 593 7.71 24.64 25.71
C GLN A 593 7.13 23.79 24.57
N ASN A 594 7.29 24.20 23.31
CA ASN A 594 6.85 23.44 22.14
C ASN A 594 7.60 22.11 22.01
N HIS A 595 8.93 22.15 22.06
CA HIS A 595 9.75 20.94 21.95
C HIS A 595 9.49 19.97 23.09
N PHE A 596 9.24 20.47 24.29
CA PHE A 596 8.88 19.63 25.43
C PHE A 596 7.55 18.89 25.21
N ILE A 597 6.50 19.58 24.77
CA ILE A 597 5.20 18.97 24.48
C ILE A 597 5.32 17.95 23.33
N MET A 598 6.05 18.31 22.27
CA MET A 598 6.30 17.40 21.14
C MET A 598 7.06 16.15 21.57
N LEU A 599 8.10 16.29 22.40
CA LEU A 599 8.89 15.17 22.90
C LEU A 599 8.04 14.20 23.72
N LEU A 600 7.27 14.72 24.69
CA LEU A 600 6.35 13.90 25.48
C LEU A 600 5.33 13.20 24.59
N PHE A 601 4.66 13.95 23.70
CA PHE A 601 3.62 13.41 22.84
C PHE A 601 4.13 12.31 21.93
N PHE A 602 5.19 12.56 21.15
CA PHE A 602 5.70 11.56 20.22
C PHE A 602 6.30 10.34 20.93
N SER A 603 6.88 10.51 22.11
CA SER A 603 7.43 9.39 22.88
C SER A 603 6.32 8.48 23.39
N VAL A 604 5.26 9.06 23.97
CA VAL A 604 4.13 8.31 24.51
C VAL A 604 3.28 7.71 23.39
N PHE A 605 3.09 8.42 22.28
CA PHE A 605 2.38 7.90 21.10
C PHE A 605 3.08 6.67 20.51
N TYR A 606 4.41 6.71 20.39
CA TYR A 606 5.19 5.55 19.96
C TYR A 606 4.93 4.32 20.85
N LEU A 607 4.94 4.49 22.17
CA LEU A 607 4.70 3.39 23.11
C LEU A 607 3.28 2.81 23.00
N PHE A 608 2.25 3.64 22.86
CA PHE A 608 0.88 3.16 22.69
C PHE A 608 0.64 2.48 21.34
N ASN A 609 1.37 2.91 20.30
CA ASN A 609 1.23 2.35 18.95
C ASN A 609 2.07 1.09 18.72
N LEU A 610 2.97 0.73 19.65
CA LEU A 610 3.82 -0.47 19.54
C LEU A 610 3.01 -1.76 19.39
N SER A 611 1.84 -1.83 20.03
CA SER A 611 0.92 -2.97 19.94
C SER A 611 0.51 -3.29 18.51
N ARG A 612 0.41 -2.27 17.64
CA ARG A 612 0.13 -2.45 16.22
C ARG A 612 1.20 -3.35 15.62
N GLY A 613 2.47 -2.97 15.71
CA GLY A 613 3.61 -3.73 15.19
C GLY A 613 3.88 -5.09 15.85
N ILE A 614 3.11 -5.46 16.89
CA ILE A 614 3.10 -6.80 17.48
C ILE A 614 1.98 -7.64 16.84
N VAL A 615 0.81 -7.04 16.61
CA VAL A 615 -0.35 -7.73 16.02
C VAL A 615 -0.22 -7.86 14.50
N ARG A 616 -0.05 -6.73 13.79
CA ARG A 616 -0.04 -6.64 12.31
C ARG A 616 0.95 -5.56 11.86
N HIS A 617 1.50 -5.66 10.66
CA HIS A 617 2.63 -4.80 10.26
C HIS A 617 3.85 -4.97 11.18
N SER A 618 4.11 -6.23 11.54
CA SER A 618 5.29 -6.66 12.28
C SER A 618 6.47 -6.87 11.32
N LEU A 619 7.63 -7.28 11.85
CA LEU A 619 8.75 -7.66 11.00
C LEU A 619 8.45 -8.89 10.13
N ALA A 620 7.39 -9.65 10.42
CA ALA A 620 6.92 -10.72 9.54
C ALA A 620 6.44 -10.20 8.17
N GLU A 621 5.92 -8.96 8.11
CA GLU A 621 5.55 -8.28 6.85
C GLU A 621 6.70 -7.43 6.27
N GLY A 622 7.84 -7.33 6.96
CA GLY A 622 8.95 -6.43 6.58
C GLY A 622 8.68 -4.94 6.80
N THR A 623 7.67 -4.57 7.60
CA THR A 623 7.15 -3.19 7.73
C THR A 623 7.69 -2.42 8.94
N VAL A 624 9.03 -2.26 9.01
CA VAL A 624 9.72 -1.60 10.14
C VAL A 624 9.16 -0.20 10.49
N THR A 625 8.80 0.60 9.48
CA THR A 625 8.33 1.98 9.68
C THR A 625 7.02 2.06 10.46
N PHE A 626 6.15 1.03 10.39
CA PHE A 626 4.93 0.96 11.20
C PHE A 626 5.25 0.70 12.67
N ILE A 627 6.22 -0.18 12.95
CA ILE A 627 6.69 -0.45 14.31
C ILE A 627 7.33 0.80 14.91
N LEU A 628 8.17 1.51 14.14
CA LEU A 628 8.84 2.72 14.62
C LEU A 628 7.87 3.85 14.97
N GLY A 629 6.70 3.91 14.34
CA GLY A 629 5.71 4.93 14.66
C GLY A 629 6.28 6.35 14.63
N THR A 630 6.33 7.00 15.80
CA THR A 630 6.92 8.33 16.03
C THR A 630 8.24 8.29 16.81
N PHE A 631 8.92 7.14 16.87
CA PHE A 631 10.23 6.98 17.50
C PHE A 631 11.24 8.00 16.96
N SER A 632 11.40 8.08 15.64
CA SER A 632 12.34 9.01 14.99
C SER A 632 12.08 10.46 15.39
N LEU A 633 10.81 10.88 15.42
CA LEU A 633 10.43 12.22 15.86
C LEU A 633 10.81 12.46 17.32
N SER A 634 10.59 11.49 18.20
CA SER A 634 10.95 11.58 19.61
C SER A 634 12.46 11.79 19.80
N ILE A 635 13.27 10.98 19.12
CA ILE A 635 14.74 11.10 19.15
C ILE A 635 15.20 12.45 18.60
N LEU A 636 14.67 12.87 17.44
CA LEU A 636 15.07 14.13 16.81
C LEU A 636 14.71 15.35 17.66
N VAL A 637 13.51 15.38 18.25
CA VAL A 637 13.10 16.45 19.17
C VAL A 637 14.01 16.46 20.39
N PHE A 638 14.32 15.31 20.98
CA PHE A 638 15.23 15.21 22.12
C PHE A 638 16.63 15.74 21.80
N VAL A 639 17.23 15.27 20.70
CA VAL A 639 18.57 15.68 20.25
C VAL A 639 18.61 17.18 20.01
N VAL A 640 17.61 17.76 19.34
CA VAL A 640 17.54 19.21 19.13
C VAL A 640 17.36 19.97 20.44
N SER A 641 16.55 19.46 21.37
CA SER A 641 16.29 20.10 22.66
C SER A 641 17.53 20.19 23.56
N ILE A 642 18.46 19.24 23.45
CA ILE A 642 19.73 19.25 24.19
C ILE A 642 20.88 19.90 23.41
N SER A 643 20.67 20.24 22.13
CA SER A 643 21.68 20.84 21.27
C SER A 643 21.74 22.35 21.43
N GLY A 644 22.95 22.92 21.43
CA GLY A 644 23.11 24.37 21.32
C GLY A 644 22.67 24.91 19.95
N GLU A 645 22.15 26.14 19.89
CA GLU A 645 21.62 26.79 18.68
C GLU A 645 22.55 26.72 17.46
N LYS A 646 23.87 26.85 17.67
CA LYS A 646 24.87 26.81 16.58
C LYS A 646 25.07 25.41 15.98
N ARG A 647 24.68 24.33 16.68
CA ARG A 647 24.90 22.92 16.30
C ARG A 647 23.61 22.13 16.04
N LYS A 648 22.44 22.70 16.38
CA LYS A 648 21.15 21.98 16.30
C LYS A 648 20.87 21.33 14.94
N VAL A 649 21.19 22.02 13.83
CA VAL A 649 20.98 21.50 12.47
C VAL A 649 21.86 20.28 12.20
N VAL A 650 23.14 20.36 12.55
CA VAL A 650 24.10 19.25 12.33
C VAL A 650 23.70 18.05 13.17
N ASN A 651 23.39 18.25 14.45
CA ASN A 651 22.98 17.17 15.34
C ASN A 651 21.67 16.53 14.89
N PHE A 652 20.70 17.31 14.40
CA PHE A 652 19.48 16.79 13.78
C PHE A 652 19.81 15.88 12.59
N LEU A 653 20.65 16.32 11.65
CA LEU A 653 21.01 15.54 10.46
C LEU A 653 21.75 14.26 10.80
N VAL A 654 22.70 14.32 11.75
CA VAL A 654 23.44 13.14 12.23
C VAL A 654 22.49 12.14 12.88
N ALA A 655 21.58 12.60 13.73
CA ALA A 655 20.58 11.73 14.35
C ALA A 655 19.63 11.11 13.31
N SER A 656 19.19 11.87 12.30
CA SER A 656 18.37 11.35 11.20
C SER A 656 19.07 10.20 10.46
N LEU A 657 20.35 10.36 10.13
CA LEU A 657 21.13 9.32 9.45
C LEU A 657 21.35 8.09 10.34
N ILE A 658 21.67 8.28 11.62
CA ILE A 658 21.86 7.17 12.57
C ILE A 658 20.56 6.35 12.70
N VAL A 659 19.41 7.02 12.88
CA VAL A 659 18.12 6.33 13.00
C VAL A 659 17.87 5.48 11.76
N VAL A 660 18.02 6.06 10.57
CA VAL A 660 17.80 5.34 9.30
C VAL A 660 18.76 4.15 9.12
N ILE A 661 20.04 4.31 9.48
CA ILE A 661 21.03 3.23 9.38
C ILE A 661 20.69 2.08 10.35
N LEU A 662 20.28 2.39 11.57
CA LEU A 662 19.95 1.39 12.59
C LEU A 662 18.65 0.64 12.30
N THR A 663 17.68 1.30 11.66
CA THR A 663 16.36 0.72 11.40
C THR A 663 16.27 -0.03 10.08
N ASN A 664 17.32 0.02 9.26
CA ASN A 664 17.30 -0.65 7.98
C ASN A 664 17.53 -2.16 8.12
N ASN A 665 16.52 -2.94 7.74
CA ASN A 665 16.61 -4.39 7.69
C ASN A 665 17.29 -4.79 6.37
N THR A 666 18.45 -5.44 6.44
CA THR A 666 19.29 -5.78 5.29
C THR A 666 18.58 -6.73 4.32
N MET A 667 18.33 -6.29 3.07
CA MET A 667 18.69 -7.02 1.83
C MET A 667 18.77 -6.10 0.59
N THR A 668 18.00 -5.02 0.51
CA THR A 668 18.23 -3.91 -0.45
C THR A 668 17.72 -2.60 0.15
N PHE A 669 18.48 -1.52 0.02
CA PHE A 669 17.93 -0.18 0.24
C PHE A 669 16.92 0.11 -0.88
N ASN A 670 15.67 -0.36 -0.72
CA ASN A 670 14.55 0.08 -1.54
C ASN A 670 14.17 1.51 -1.12
N GLY A 671 15.11 2.43 -1.32
CA GLY A 671 14.99 3.79 -0.84
C GLY A 671 14.08 4.61 -1.74
N SER A 672 13.20 5.38 -1.10
CA SER A 672 12.35 6.37 -1.74
C SER A 672 13.18 7.51 -2.35
N SER A 673 12.55 8.31 -3.20
CA SER A 673 13.11 9.58 -3.67
C SER A 673 12.65 10.75 -2.78
N SER A 674 13.43 11.83 -2.76
CA SER A 674 13.10 13.08 -2.08
C SER A 674 11.85 13.75 -2.65
N VAL A 675 11.28 14.71 -1.92
CA VAL A 675 10.06 15.43 -2.36
C VAL A 675 10.25 16.10 -3.72
N ALA A 676 11.39 16.76 -3.98
CA ALA A 676 11.61 17.39 -5.29
C ALA A 676 11.78 16.36 -6.41
N ALA A 677 12.49 15.25 -6.14
CA ALA A 677 12.64 14.19 -7.13
C ALA A 677 11.28 13.55 -7.47
N LYS A 678 10.47 13.19 -6.46
CA LYS A 678 9.08 12.68 -6.64
C LYS A 678 8.24 13.62 -7.50
N ALA A 679 8.33 14.93 -7.26
CA ALA A 679 7.57 15.91 -8.02
C ALA A 679 8.05 16.00 -9.49
N ILE A 680 9.37 16.09 -9.73
CA ILE A 680 9.93 16.21 -11.08
C ILE A 680 9.63 14.95 -11.92
N SER A 681 9.68 13.78 -11.29
CA SER A 681 9.38 12.49 -11.93
C SER A 681 7.90 12.09 -11.88
N SER A 682 6.99 12.96 -11.42
CA SER A 682 5.57 12.65 -11.29
C SER A 682 4.94 12.37 -12.66
N VAL A 683 4.67 11.10 -12.95
CA VAL A 683 4.08 10.66 -14.22
C VAL A 683 2.71 11.29 -14.42
N ASN A 684 1.84 11.22 -13.41
CA ASN A 684 0.49 11.78 -13.47
C ASN A 684 0.47 13.27 -13.79
N TYR A 685 1.42 14.05 -13.27
CA TYR A 685 1.53 15.48 -13.59
C TYR A 685 1.99 15.72 -15.03
N GLN A 686 2.96 14.94 -15.52
CA GLN A 686 3.43 15.07 -16.89
C GLN A 686 2.36 14.64 -17.90
N ASP A 687 1.62 13.57 -17.60
CA ASP A 687 0.52 13.06 -18.43
C ASP A 687 -0.62 14.07 -18.60
N GLN A 688 -0.77 15.01 -17.66
CA GLN A 688 -1.73 16.11 -17.82
C GLN A 688 -1.47 16.95 -19.08
N TYR A 689 -0.21 17.01 -19.55
CA TYR A 689 0.21 17.85 -20.67
C TYR A 689 0.15 17.16 -22.04
N VAL A 690 -0.14 15.86 -22.06
CA VAL A 690 -0.48 15.12 -23.29
C VAL A 690 -1.85 15.58 -23.80
N ASN A 691 -2.07 15.52 -25.12
CA ASN A 691 -3.37 15.87 -25.72
C ASN A 691 -4.49 15.04 -25.07
N THR A 692 -5.51 15.74 -24.57
CA THR A 692 -6.65 15.12 -23.89
C THR A 692 -7.74 14.80 -24.90
N GLN A 693 -8.26 13.57 -24.86
CA GLN A 693 -9.46 13.15 -25.59
C GLN A 693 -10.71 13.32 -24.72
N SER A 694 -11.90 13.22 -25.33
CA SER A 694 -13.15 13.16 -24.58
C SER A 694 -13.11 12.01 -23.57
N PHE A 695 -13.52 12.29 -22.34
CA PHE A 695 -13.70 11.24 -21.33
C PHE A 695 -14.98 10.43 -21.53
N ASN A 696 -15.89 10.87 -22.43
CA ASN A 696 -17.20 10.23 -22.64
C ASN A 696 -17.93 10.00 -21.31
N ARG A 697 -17.84 10.99 -20.40
CA ARG A 697 -18.39 11.01 -19.03
C ARG A 697 -17.81 9.98 -18.05
N SER A 698 -16.78 9.23 -18.42
CA SER A 698 -16.08 8.27 -17.55
C SER A 698 -14.62 8.64 -17.37
N ARG A 699 -14.11 8.51 -16.14
CA ARG A 699 -12.66 8.59 -15.85
C ARG A 699 -12.11 7.21 -15.48
N VAL A 700 -12.73 6.14 -15.92
CA VAL A 700 -12.25 4.76 -15.78
C VAL A 700 -11.83 4.24 -17.15
N SER A 701 -10.67 3.60 -17.21
CA SER A 701 -10.14 2.98 -18.42
C SER A 701 -9.78 1.52 -18.15
N GLY A 702 -9.88 0.68 -19.18
CA GLY A 702 -9.68 -0.76 -19.06
C GLY A 702 -11.01 -1.50 -19.09
N GLU A 703 -10.93 -2.82 -19.26
CA GLU A 703 -12.12 -3.66 -19.28
C GLU A 703 -12.42 -4.20 -17.88
N GLU A 704 -13.71 -4.29 -17.57
CA GLU A 704 -14.15 -4.99 -16.38
C GLU A 704 -13.78 -6.47 -16.45
N PRO A 705 -13.45 -7.12 -15.32
CA PRO A 705 -13.20 -8.56 -15.29
C PRO A 705 -14.41 -9.35 -15.80
N ASP A 706 -14.15 -10.47 -16.47
CA ASP A 706 -15.23 -11.26 -17.05
C ASP A 706 -16.18 -11.83 -16.00
N ASP A 707 -15.70 -12.20 -14.82
CA ASP A 707 -16.55 -12.63 -13.70
C ASP A 707 -17.52 -11.52 -13.24
N VAL A 708 -17.09 -10.25 -13.27
CA VAL A 708 -17.98 -9.11 -12.93
C VAL A 708 -19.06 -8.96 -13.99
N LYS A 709 -18.68 -9.02 -15.27
CA LYS A 709 -19.63 -8.95 -16.40
C LYS A 709 -20.63 -10.11 -16.37
N GLN A 710 -20.15 -11.32 -16.14
CA GLN A 710 -20.96 -12.53 -16.04
C GLN A 710 -21.90 -12.47 -14.83
N LEU A 711 -21.39 -12.13 -13.65
CA LEU A 711 -22.21 -11.96 -12.45
C LEU A 711 -23.28 -10.88 -12.66
N LYS A 712 -22.91 -9.73 -13.23
CA LYS A 712 -23.87 -8.67 -13.54
C LYS A 712 -24.99 -9.16 -14.45
N LYS A 713 -24.64 -9.90 -15.51
CA LYS A 713 -25.63 -10.48 -16.43
C LYS A 713 -26.56 -11.47 -15.72
N ILE A 714 -26.01 -12.34 -14.87
CA ILE A 714 -26.80 -13.28 -14.03
C ILE A 714 -27.77 -12.49 -13.15
N LEU A 715 -27.29 -11.49 -12.40
CA LEU A 715 -28.11 -10.73 -11.45
C LEU A 715 -29.19 -9.91 -12.16
N ASP A 716 -28.87 -9.22 -13.24
CA ASP A 716 -29.84 -8.39 -13.99
C ASP A 716 -30.90 -9.24 -14.72
N SER A 717 -30.58 -10.50 -15.04
CA SER A 717 -31.56 -11.43 -15.64
C SER A 717 -32.46 -12.14 -14.64
N THR A 718 -32.02 -12.32 -13.41
CA THR A 718 -32.70 -13.17 -12.43
C THR A 718 -33.39 -12.40 -11.31
N LEU A 719 -32.86 -11.22 -10.94
CA LEU A 719 -33.25 -10.43 -9.79
C LEU A 719 -33.83 -9.06 -10.17
N ALA A 720 -34.69 -8.54 -9.29
CA ALA A 720 -35.08 -7.14 -9.34
C ALA A 720 -33.93 -6.19 -8.91
N GLU A 721 -34.05 -4.89 -9.17
CA GLU A 721 -32.99 -3.90 -8.87
C GLU A 721 -32.72 -3.76 -7.37
N GLU A 722 -33.75 -3.95 -6.54
CA GLU A 722 -33.68 -3.88 -5.08
C GLU A 722 -33.21 -5.18 -4.41
N GLU A 723 -33.28 -6.30 -5.14
CA GLU A 723 -32.79 -7.59 -4.66
C GLU A 723 -31.27 -7.66 -4.74
N THR A 724 -30.64 -8.39 -3.82
CA THR A 724 -29.18 -8.50 -3.73
C THR A 724 -28.72 -9.94 -3.48
N TYR A 725 -27.41 -10.13 -3.44
CA TYR A 725 -26.72 -11.37 -3.09
C TYR A 725 -25.86 -11.16 -1.84
N PHE A 726 -25.37 -12.25 -1.23
CA PHE A 726 -24.37 -12.22 -0.17
C PHE A 726 -23.03 -12.74 -0.68
N ASP A 727 -21.95 -12.01 -0.44
CA ASP A 727 -20.60 -12.42 -0.82
C ASP A 727 -19.88 -13.08 0.35
N PHE A 728 -19.63 -14.39 0.23
CA PHE A 728 -18.84 -15.18 1.15
C PHE A 728 -17.47 -15.58 0.54
N SER A 729 -17.21 -15.18 -0.71
CA SER A 729 -15.98 -15.50 -1.47
C SER A 729 -14.89 -14.43 -1.34
N SER A 730 -15.16 -13.35 -0.61
CA SER A 730 -14.27 -12.20 -0.41
C SER A 730 -14.07 -11.33 -1.66
N SER A 731 -15.06 -11.34 -2.57
CA SER A 731 -15.06 -10.53 -3.79
C SER A 731 -15.87 -9.23 -3.63
N ASN A 732 -16.01 -8.73 -2.40
CA ASN A 732 -17.09 -7.83 -1.99
C ASN A 732 -17.20 -6.53 -2.81
N TYR A 733 -16.12 -6.02 -3.42
CA TYR A 733 -16.22 -4.81 -4.24
C TYR A 733 -17.10 -5.01 -5.49
N TYR A 734 -17.41 -6.26 -5.85
CA TYR A 734 -18.34 -6.59 -6.93
C TYR A 734 -19.72 -5.95 -6.72
N TYR A 735 -20.18 -5.73 -5.48
CA TYR A 735 -21.41 -4.98 -5.20
C TYR A 735 -21.44 -3.62 -5.91
N ALA A 736 -20.35 -2.85 -5.81
CA ALA A 736 -20.26 -1.53 -6.44
C ALA A 736 -20.28 -1.63 -7.99
N LEU A 737 -19.64 -2.66 -8.55
CA LEU A 737 -19.49 -2.86 -9.99
C LEU A 737 -20.76 -3.41 -10.66
N VAL A 738 -21.48 -4.31 -9.98
CA VAL A 738 -22.73 -4.91 -10.50
C VAL A 738 -23.98 -4.11 -10.11
N ASN A 739 -23.81 -2.99 -9.42
CA ASN A 739 -24.87 -2.11 -8.92
C ASN A 739 -25.86 -2.80 -7.97
N ARG A 740 -25.34 -3.49 -6.96
CA ARG A 740 -26.14 -4.13 -5.91
C ARG A 740 -25.67 -3.68 -4.54
N ARG A 741 -26.62 -3.57 -3.59
CA ARG A 741 -26.32 -3.12 -2.23
C ARG A 741 -25.71 -4.28 -1.42
N ASN A 742 -24.58 -4.04 -0.75
CA ASN A 742 -24.05 -4.97 0.23
C ASN A 742 -25.08 -5.15 1.37
N PRO A 743 -25.53 -6.38 1.68
CA PRO A 743 -26.61 -6.60 2.62
C PRO A 743 -26.19 -6.48 4.09
N ILE A 744 -24.92 -6.25 4.40
CA ILE A 744 -24.43 -6.25 5.77
C ILE A 744 -23.59 -5.02 6.09
N TYR A 745 -23.49 -4.71 7.38
CA TYR A 745 -22.81 -3.53 7.89
C TYR A 745 -21.30 -3.52 7.59
N ALA A 746 -20.62 -4.65 7.77
CA ALA A 746 -19.18 -4.76 7.52
C ALA A 746 -18.89 -4.93 6.02
N ASN A 747 -18.15 -3.98 5.44
CA ASN A 747 -17.93 -3.92 3.99
C ASN A 747 -17.08 -5.09 3.44
N GLN A 748 -16.09 -5.54 4.21
CA GLN A 748 -15.16 -6.60 3.81
C GLN A 748 -15.47 -7.88 4.59
N SER A 749 -16.67 -8.39 4.37
CA SER A 749 -17.17 -9.59 5.04
C SER A 749 -16.96 -10.84 4.19
N PRO A 750 -16.67 -12.00 4.79
CA PRO A 750 -16.73 -12.26 6.22
C PRO A 750 -15.48 -11.81 7.01
N LEU A 751 -14.41 -11.34 6.36
CA LEU A 751 -13.11 -11.11 7.01
C LEU A 751 -13.11 -10.19 8.22
N MET A 752 -13.94 -9.13 8.17
CA MET A 752 -14.05 -8.17 9.25
C MET A 752 -14.81 -8.71 10.46
N LEU A 753 -15.51 -9.83 10.32
CA LEU A 753 -16.21 -10.47 11.42
C LEU A 753 -15.17 -11.14 12.33
N SER A 754 -15.33 -10.92 13.63
CA SER A 754 -14.46 -11.44 14.68
C SER A 754 -15.28 -12.18 15.74
N GLY A 755 -15.21 -13.51 15.67
CA GLY A 755 -15.90 -14.42 16.58
C GLY A 755 -17.43 -14.41 16.44
N ASP A 756 -18.06 -15.26 17.24
CA ASP A 756 -19.46 -15.66 17.11
C ASP A 756 -20.40 -14.47 17.17
N LYS A 757 -20.14 -13.51 18.07
CA LYS A 757 -21.06 -12.39 18.26
C LYS A 757 -21.21 -11.53 17.00
N THR A 758 -20.12 -11.30 16.26
CA THR A 758 -20.19 -10.52 15.01
C THR A 758 -20.79 -11.34 13.87
N GLN A 759 -20.59 -12.66 13.86
CA GLN A 759 -21.24 -13.55 12.91
C GLN A 759 -22.76 -13.61 13.16
N GLU A 760 -23.22 -13.69 14.41
CA GLU A 760 -24.64 -13.61 14.77
C GLU A 760 -25.29 -12.31 14.28
N LEU A 761 -24.61 -11.18 14.45
CA LEU A 761 -25.10 -9.87 14.03
C LEU A 761 -25.20 -9.79 12.50
N ALA A 762 -24.16 -10.19 11.78
CA ALA A 762 -24.18 -10.28 10.31
C ALA A 762 -25.28 -11.25 9.84
N LEU A 763 -25.44 -12.38 10.51
CA LEU A 763 -26.46 -13.37 10.18
C LEU A 763 -27.89 -12.84 10.38
N ASN A 764 -28.13 -12.02 11.40
CA ASN A 764 -29.42 -11.35 11.57
C ASN A 764 -29.73 -10.40 10.41
N GLU A 765 -28.72 -9.69 9.89
CA GLU A 765 -28.88 -8.83 8.70
C GLU A 765 -29.16 -9.67 7.44
N ILE A 766 -28.42 -10.77 7.22
CA ILE A 766 -28.63 -11.71 6.12
C ILE A 766 -30.05 -12.30 6.17
N LYS A 767 -30.50 -12.76 7.34
CA LYS A 767 -31.86 -13.31 7.55
C LYS A 767 -32.95 -12.26 7.32
N SER A 768 -32.69 -11.01 7.69
CA SER A 768 -33.63 -9.91 7.47
C SER A 768 -33.75 -9.52 6.00
N GLN A 769 -32.65 -9.55 5.24
CA GLN A 769 -32.62 -9.10 3.85
C GLN A 769 -32.87 -10.23 2.84
N LYS A 770 -32.64 -11.48 3.24
CA LYS A 770 -32.88 -12.69 2.43
C LYS A 770 -32.26 -12.60 1.02
N PRO A 771 -30.93 -12.45 0.91
CA PRO A 771 -30.26 -12.36 -0.37
C PRO A 771 -30.59 -13.58 -1.24
N ALA A 772 -30.84 -13.36 -2.53
CA ALA A 772 -31.29 -14.42 -3.43
C ALA A 772 -30.19 -15.43 -3.77
N PHE A 773 -28.94 -14.93 -3.82
CA PHE A 773 -27.75 -15.72 -4.08
C PHE A 773 -26.70 -15.54 -3.01
N VAL A 774 -25.78 -16.51 -2.93
CA VAL A 774 -24.55 -16.44 -2.16
C VAL A 774 -23.37 -16.74 -3.08
N LEU A 775 -22.30 -15.95 -3.01
CA LEU A 775 -21.02 -16.27 -3.67
C LEU A 775 -20.17 -17.09 -2.70
N MET A 776 -19.88 -18.34 -3.04
CA MET A 776 -19.10 -19.26 -2.23
C MET A 776 -17.65 -19.34 -2.74
N PRO A 777 -16.64 -19.32 -1.87
CA PRO A 777 -15.25 -19.50 -2.27
C PRO A 777 -15.02 -20.90 -2.87
N ILE A 778 -14.07 -21.01 -3.79
CA ILE A 778 -13.58 -22.29 -4.33
C ILE A 778 -12.26 -22.63 -3.63
N PHE A 779 -12.11 -23.86 -3.12
CA PHE A 779 -10.91 -24.29 -2.42
C PHE A 779 -9.65 -24.13 -3.30
N GLY A 780 -8.58 -23.57 -2.73
CA GLY A 780 -7.33 -23.30 -3.44
C GLY A 780 -7.27 -21.96 -4.18
N ASN A 781 -8.40 -21.28 -4.38
CA ASN A 781 -8.41 -19.91 -4.91
C ASN A 781 -7.94 -18.90 -3.85
N LYS A 782 -7.45 -17.75 -4.31
CA LYS A 782 -7.09 -16.62 -3.44
C LYS A 782 -8.29 -16.28 -2.54
N TRP A 783 -8.05 -16.14 -1.24
CA TRP A 783 -9.06 -15.84 -0.21
C TRP A 783 -10.04 -16.97 0.15
N SER A 784 -9.84 -18.20 -0.35
CA SER A 784 -10.54 -19.38 0.20
C SER A 784 -10.02 -19.77 1.60
N ASP A 785 -8.77 -19.40 1.89
CA ASP A 785 -8.13 -19.44 3.21
C ASP A 785 -7.66 -18.05 3.62
N ILE A 786 -7.73 -17.77 4.93
CA ILE A 786 -7.44 -16.45 5.49
C ILE A 786 -6.55 -16.61 6.72
N ASP A 787 -5.35 -16.05 6.61
CA ASP A 787 -4.25 -16.25 7.57
C ASP A 787 -4.00 -17.76 7.86
N GLY A 788 -4.22 -18.60 6.85
CA GLY A 788 -4.01 -20.05 6.89
C GLY A 788 -5.20 -20.88 7.38
N ILE A 789 -6.37 -20.27 7.63
CA ILE A 789 -7.60 -20.98 8.04
C ILE A 789 -8.68 -20.83 6.98
N ALA A 790 -9.32 -21.94 6.60
CA ALA A 790 -10.42 -21.97 5.65
C ALA A 790 -11.60 -21.10 6.08
N VAL A 791 -12.18 -20.35 5.12
CA VAL A 791 -13.25 -19.38 5.35
C VAL A 791 -14.50 -20.03 5.95
N ASP A 792 -14.88 -21.20 5.45
CA ASP A 792 -16.04 -21.94 5.94
C ASP A 792 -15.91 -22.34 7.41
N PHE A 793 -14.72 -22.79 7.83
CA PHE A 793 -14.44 -23.15 9.22
C PHE A 793 -14.31 -21.92 10.11
N LYS A 794 -13.65 -20.86 9.63
CA LYS A 794 -13.47 -19.61 10.39
C LYS A 794 -14.80 -18.93 10.66
N TYR A 795 -15.74 -18.99 9.71
CA TYR A 795 -17.06 -18.36 9.77
C TYR A 795 -18.19 -19.39 9.77
N TYR A 796 -18.04 -20.39 10.64
CA TYR A 796 -18.91 -21.57 10.67
C TYR A 796 -20.40 -21.24 10.80
N LEU A 797 -20.81 -20.26 11.61
CA LEU A 797 -22.23 -19.90 11.79
C LEU A 797 -22.87 -19.42 10.49
N ILE A 798 -22.09 -18.72 9.66
CA ILE A 798 -22.54 -18.23 8.36
C ILE A 798 -22.55 -19.38 7.35
N SER A 799 -21.49 -20.20 7.32
CA SER A 799 -21.41 -21.36 6.42
C SER A 799 -22.57 -22.35 6.64
N GLU A 800 -22.87 -22.70 7.90
CA GLU A 800 -23.95 -23.62 8.28
C GLU A 800 -25.31 -23.05 7.88
N TYR A 801 -25.54 -21.75 8.09
CA TYR A 801 -26.76 -21.10 7.61
C TYR A 801 -26.87 -21.13 6.08
N ILE A 802 -25.77 -20.91 5.36
CA ILE A 802 -25.76 -21.02 3.90
C ILE A 802 -26.12 -22.46 3.50
N TYR A 803 -25.53 -23.48 4.12
CA TYR A 803 -25.80 -24.88 3.80
C TYR A 803 -27.23 -25.29 4.15
N GLU A 804 -27.81 -24.72 5.20
CA GLU A 804 -29.20 -24.93 5.57
C GLU A 804 -30.17 -24.34 4.52
N ASN A 805 -29.90 -23.14 4.02
CA ASN A 805 -30.88 -22.32 3.28
C ASN A 805 -30.61 -22.18 1.77
N TYR A 806 -29.40 -22.49 1.31
CA TYR A 806 -28.95 -22.33 -0.06
C TYR A 806 -28.40 -23.65 -0.62
N THR A 807 -28.40 -23.76 -1.94
CA THR A 807 -27.87 -24.90 -2.70
C THR A 807 -27.01 -24.40 -3.86
N PRO A 808 -25.95 -25.12 -4.28
CA PRO A 808 -25.19 -24.82 -5.48
C PRO A 808 -26.11 -24.65 -6.69
N LEU A 809 -25.78 -23.69 -7.55
CA LEU A 809 -26.51 -23.42 -8.78
C LEU A 809 -25.57 -23.47 -9.98
N ALA A 810 -24.45 -22.74 -9.91
CA ALA A 810 -23.53 -22.64 -11.03
C ALA A 810 -22.13 -22.20 -10.62
N ARG A 811 -21.13 -22.51 -11.44
CA ARG A 811 -19.72 -22.16 -11.22
C ARG A 811 -19.24 -21.01 -12.09
N LEU A 812 -18.56 -20.05 -11.48
CA LEU A 812 -17.77 -19.00 -12.15
C LEU A 812 -16.26 -19.24 -11.90
N SER A 813 -15.40 -18.45 -12.53
CA SER A 813 -13.94 -18.65 -12.49
C SER A 813 -13.37 -18.56 -11.07
N ASN A 814 -13.82 -17.58 -10.27
CA ASN A 814 -13.28 -17.33 -8.94
C ASN A 814 -14.14 -17.86 -7.78
N PHE A 815 -15.44 -18.11 -8.00
CA PHE A 815 -16.39 -18.49 -6.95
C PHE A 815 -17.57 -19.29 -7.52
N ASP A 816 -18.22 -20.03 -6.63
CA ASP A 816 -19.47 -20.72 -6.92
C ASP A 816 -20.67 -19.86 -6.56
N LEU A 817 -21.72 -19.95 -7.36
CA LEU A 817 -22.99 -19.28 -7.14
C LEU A 817 -23.97 -20.27 -6.50
N TYR A 818 -24.46 -19.92 -5.32
CA TYR A 818 -25.48 -20.66 -4.59
C TYR A 818 -26.79 -19.88 -4.62
N CYS A 819 -27.94 -20.55 -4.75
CA CYS A 819 -29.26 -19.93 -4.70
C CYS A 819 -30.10 -20.48 -3.54
N LEU A 820 -31.17 -19.77 -3.17
CA LEU A 820 -32.13 -20.24 -2.17
C LEU A 820 -32.68 -21.62 -2.52
N LYS A 821 -32.71 -22.53 -1.53
CA LYS A 821 -33.31 -23.86 -1.69
C LYS A 821 -34.77 -23.73 -2.14
N GLY A 822 -35.16 -24.55 -3.11
CA GLY A 822 -36.49 -24.53 -3.72
C GLY A 822 -36.70 -23.47 -4.80
N LYS A 823 -35.70 -22.63 -5.12
CA LYS A 823 -35.73 -21.70 -6.26
C LYS A 823 -34.76 -22.05 -7.39
N GLU A 824 -34.01 -23.14 -7.25
CA GLU A 824 -33.00 -23.57 -8.21
C GLU A 824 -33.55 -23.70 -9.64
N GLU A 825 -34.61 -24.49 -9.82
CA GLU A 825 -35.27 -24.69 -11.13
C GLU A 825 -35.70 -23.36 -11.75
N ILE A 826 -36.30 -22.47 -10.95
CA ILE A 826 -36.75 -21.13 -11.40
C ILE A 826 -35.56 -20.31 -11.93
N TYR A 827 -34.44 -20.32 -11.21
CA TYR A 827 -33.25 -19.58 -11.65
C TYR A 827 -32.58 -20.25 -12.84
N GLN A 828 -32.51 -21.58 -12.90
CA GLN A 828 -31.98 -22.31 -14.05
C GLN A 828 -32.80 -22.02 -15.32
N GLU A 829 -34.14 -22.02 -15.24
CA GLU A 829 -35.01 -21.66 -16.37
C GLU A 829 -34.72 -20.24 -16.87
N LYS A 830 -34.69 -19.24 -15.97
CA LYS A 830 -34.36 -17.86 -16.33
C LYS A 830 -32.99 -17.73 -16.98
N LEU A 831 -31.97 -18.40 -16.44
CA LEU A 831 -30.61 -18.37 -17.00
C LEU A 831 -30.53 -19.08 -18.36
N LYS A 832 -31.35 -20.13 -18.57
CA LYS A 832 -31.50 -20.84 -19.84
C LYS A 832 -32.15 -19.96 -20.90
N GLU A 833 -33.24 -19.28 -20.57
CA GLU A 833 -33.94 -18.35 -21.46
C GLU A 833 -33.03 -17.23 -21.97
N GLN A 834 -32.05 -16.82 -21.15
CA GLN A 834 -31.08 -15.77 -21.48
C GLN A 834 -29.79 -16.30 -22.14
N GLY A 835 -29.71 -17.60 -22.41
CA GLY A 835 -28.55 -18.25 -23.04
C GLY A 835 -27.26 -18.10 -22.23
N ILE A 836 -27.36 -18.09 -20.89
CA ILE A 836 -26.22 -17.95 -19.97
C ILE A 836 -25.65 -19.32 -19.58
N LEU A 837 -26.53 -20.31 -19.39
CA LEU A 837 -26.14 -21.67 -19.01
C LEU A 837 -25.36 -22.39 -20.11
N GLN A 838 -24.52 -23.33 -19.68
CA GLN A 838 -23.72 -24.18 -20.55
C GLN A 838 -24.61 -24.93 -21.55
N ASN A 839 -24.44 -24.61 -22.82
CA ASN A 839 -25.04 -25.35 -23.92
C ASN A 839 -23.99 -26.29 -24.51
N THR A 840 -24.39 -27.54 -24.75
CA THR A 840 -23.56 -28.48 -25.51
C THR A 840 -23.53 -28.01 -26.95
N LEU A 841 -22.37 -27.52 -27.39
CA LEU A 841 -22.15 -27.09 -28.77
C LEU A 841 -21.99 -28.30 -29.69
N TYR A 842 -21.35 -29.36 -29.18
CA TYR A 842 -21.14 -30.60 -29.89
C TYR A 842 -21.00 -31.77 -28.92
N SER A 843 -21.60 -32.91 -29.26
CA SER A 843 -21.36 -34.19 -28.59
C SER A 843 -21.43 -35.27 -29.65
N GLY A 844 -20.35 -36.03 -29.80
CA GLY A 844 -20.23 -37.01 -30.88
C GLY A 844 -18.93 -37.80 -30.83
N ASP A 845 -18.79 -38.69 -31.80
CA ASP A 845 -17.55 -39.44 -32.05
C ASP A 845 -16.60 -38.64 -32.97
N PHE A 846 -15.52 -39.25 -33.43
CA PHE A 846 -14.54 -38.62 -34.30
C PHE A 846 -14.81 -38.89 -35.79
N SER A 847 -16.03 -39.25 -36.19
CA SER A 847 -16.35 -39.59 -37.59
C SER A 847 -16.14 -38.44 -38.59
N TYR A 848 -16.04 -37.21 -38.08
CA TYR A 848 -15.79 -36.00 -38.86
C TYR A 848 -14.33 -35.83 -39.28
N ILE A 849 -13.41 -36.61 -38.69
CA ILE A 849 -11.99 -36.52 -38.94
C ILE A 849 -11.64 -37.28 -40.23
N SER A 850 -10.81 -36.66 -41.05
CA SER A 850 -10.10 -37.30 -42.16
C SER A 850 -8.66 -37.53 -41.73
N PRO A 851 -8.23 -38.78 -41.46
CA PRO A 851 -6.89 -39.04 -40.94
C PRO A 851 -5.77 -38.65 -41.91
N THR A 852 -6.06 -38.47 -43.21
CA THR A 852 -5.08 -37.98 -44.20
C THR A 852 -4.84 -36.47 -44.09
N ASP A 853 -5.78 -35.73 -43.50
CA ASP A 853 -5.75 -34.27 -43.41
C ASP A 853 -5.22 -33.78 -42.04
N LEU A 854 -4.82 -34.71 -41.16
CA LEU A 854 -4.13 -34.40 -39.91
C LEU A 854 -2.63 -34.24 -40.15
N PHE A 855 -2.02 -33.24 -39.53
CA PHE A 855 -0.56 -33.20 -39.41
C PHE A 855 -0.15 -34.20 -38.33
N LYS A 856 0.79 -35.10 -38.65
CA LYS A 856 1.25 -36.16 -37.75
C LYS A 856 2.77 -36.15 -37.68
N HIS A 857 3.31 -36.28 -36.47
CA HIS A 857 4.73 -36.47 -36.22
C HIS A 857 4.88 -37.68 -35.32
N ASN A 858 5.61 -38.71 -35.78
CA ASN A 858 5.86 -39.91 -35.00
C ASN A 858 4.59 -40.57 -34.40
N SER A 859 3.43 -40.36 -35.04
CA SER A 859 2.15 -40.94 -34.65
C SER A 859 1.37 -41.39 -35.89
N ASP A 860 0.67 -42.51 -35.78
CA ASP A 860 -0.31 -42.95 -36.76
C ASP A 860 -1.71 -42.81 -36.17
N VAL A 861 -2.66 -42.37 -36.99
CA VAL A 861 -4.03 -42.09 -36.55
C VAL A 861 -4.96 -42.78 -37.52
N ASN A 862 -5.79 -43.70 -37.03
CA ASN A 862 -6.79 -44.46 -37.77
C ASN A 862 -8.18 -44.24 -37.18
N LEU A 863 -9.23 -44.40 -38.00
CA LEU A 863 -10.62 -44.36 -37.55
C LEU A 863 -11.25 -45.75 -37.68
N ASP A 864 -11.87 -46.22 -36.60
CA ASP A 864 -12.67 -47.44 -36.60
C ASP A 864 -14.02 -47.18 -35.94
N LYS A 865 -15.11 -47.30 -36.71
CA LYS A 865 -16.50 -47.09 -36.25
C LYS A 865 -16.71 -45.83 -35.40
N GLY A 866 -16.09 -44.71 -35.80
CA GLY A 866 -16.18 -43.43 -35.09
C GLY A 866 -15.12 -43.20 -34.01
N ASN A 867 -14.41 -44.24 -33.58
CA ASN A 867 -13.30 -44.12 -32.62
C ASN A 867 -12.01 -43.76 -33.33
N MET A 868 -11.25 -42.83 -32.76
CA MET A 868 -9.92 -42.45 -33.24
C MET A 868 -8.84 -43.24 -32.51
N ILE A 869 -8.12 -44.09 -33.23
CA ILE A 869 -7.03 -44.92 -32.70
C ILE A 869 -5.69 -44.25 -33.01
N ILE A 870 -4.93 -43.92 -31.98
CA ILE A 870 -3.62 -43.29 -32.04
C ILE A 870 -2.56 -44.33 -31.70
N GLU A 871 -1.63 -44.60 -32.63
CA GLU A 871 -0.50 -45.51 -32.44
C GLU A 871 0.81 -44.73 -32.55
N THR A 872 1.62 -44.75 -31.50
CA THR A 872 2.82 -43.91 -31.38
C THR A 872 4.04 -44.62 -31.99
N LYS A 873 4.83 -43.91 -32.80
CA LYS A 873 6.00 -44.42 -33.53
C LYS A 873 7.19 -43.47 -33.37
N GLY A 874 8.02 -43.69 -32.34
CA GLY A 874 9.26 -42.92 -32.11
C GLY A 874 9.17 -41.96 -30.92
N GLU A 875 10.12 -41.02 -30.84
CA GLU A 875 10.16 -39.98 -29.80
C GLU A 875 9.31 -38.76 -30.21
N ASP A 876 8.63 -38.12 -29.26
CA ASP A 876 7.72 -36.98 -29.48
C ASP A 876 6.54 -37.25 -30.46
N PRO A 877 5.69 -38.26 -30.19
CA PRO A 877 4.51 -38.59 -31.01
C PRO A 877 3.35 -37.60 -30.81
N TYR A 878 2.97 -36.86 -31.85
CA TYR A 878 1.85 -35.92 -31.79
C TYR A 878 1.08 -35.76 -33.12
N PHE A 879 -0.16 -35.25 -33.01
CA PHE A 879 -0.93 -34.81 -34.17
C PHE A 879 -1.67 -33.48 -33.95
N ILE A 880 -1.98 -32.80 -35.06
CA ILE A 880 -2.62 -31.47 -35.11
C ILE A 880 -3.71 -31.49 -36.18
N GLY A 881 -4.79 -30.74 -35.96
CA GLY A 881 -5.88 -30.54 -36.93
C GLY A 881 -7.24 -31.07 -36.46
N LEU A 882 -7.32 -31.53 -35.21
CA LEU A 882 -8.57 -32.02 -34.63
C LEU A 882 -9.62 -30.91 -34.53
N TRP A 883 -9.19 -29.71 -34.14
CA TRP A 883 -10.10 -28.59 -33.93
C TRP A 883 -10.52 -27.95 -35.26
N SER A 884 -9.57 -27.67 -36.16
CA SER A 884 -9.86 -27.08 -37.47
C SER A 884 -10.79 -27.95 -38.32
N GLN A 885 -10.63 -29.28 -38.30
CA GLN A 885 -11.53 -30.18 -39.02
C GLN A 885 -12.94 -30.25 -38.40
N LEU A 886 -13.05 -30.18 -37.08
CA LEU A 886 -14.36 -30.08 -36.43
C LEU A 886 -15.09 -28.80 -36.87
N MET A 887 -14.40 -27.66 -36.83
CA MET A 887 -14.98 -26.36 -37.22
C MET A 887 -15.36 -26.29 -38.70
N LYS A 888 -14.64 -27.02 -39.57
CA LYS A 888 -14.95 -27.12 -40.99
C LYS A 888 -16.14 -28.04 -41.29
N SER A 889 -16.25 -29.16 -40.56
CA SER A 889 -17.27 -30.20 -40.78
C SER A 889 -18.61 -29.89 -40.11
N LYS A 890 -18.60 -29.03 -39.07
CA LYS A 890 -19.77 -28.62 -38.30
C LYS A 890 -19.86 -27.08 -38.23
N PRO A 891 -20.20 -26.40 -39.33
CA PRO A 891 -20.28 -24.95 -39.38
C PRO A 891 -21.32 -24.37 -38.39
N ASP A 892 -22.36 -25.14 -38.04
CA ASP A 892 -23.35 -24.77 -37.03
C ASP A 892 -22.73 -24.55 -35.64
N ILE A 893 -21.57 -25.17 -35.34
CA ILE A 893 -20.81 -24.87 -34.11
C ILE A 893 -20.29 -23.43 -34.19
N LYS A 894 -19.68 -23.06 -35.32
CA LYS A 894 -19.09 -21.73 -35.58
C LYS A 894 -20.09 -20.58 -35.54
N GLU A 895 -21.35 -20.84 -35.88
CA GLU A 895 -22.43 -19.83 -35.83
C GLU A 895 -23.02 -19.66 -34.42
N ASN A 896 -22.85 -20.63 -33.53
CA ASN A 896 -23.52 -20.69 -32.22
C ASN A 896 -22.61 -20.46 -31.00
N TYR A 897 -21.28 -20.42 -31.17
CA TYR A 897 -20.37 -20.15 -30.06
C TYR A 897 -19.86 -18.70 -30.07
N ASP A 898 -19.67 -18.16 -28.86
CA ASP A 898 -19.02 -16.86 -28.64
C ASP A 898 -17.52 -17.10 -28.49
N HIS A 899 -16.70 -16.58 -29.42
CA HIS A 899 -15.25 -16.75 -29.42
C HIS A 899 -14.59 -16.32 -28.10
N ASN A 900 -15.23 -15.40 -27.36
CA ASN A 900 -14.70 -14.82 -26.14
C ASN A 900 -15.21 -15.53 -24.86
N LYS A 901 -16.02 -16.59 -24.97
CA LYS A 901 -16.49 -17.34 -23.81
C LYS A 901 -15.64 -18.59 -23.54
N PRO A 902 -15.46 -18.97 -22.27
CA PRO A 902 -14.79 -20.21 -21.89
C PRO A 902 -15.43 -21.42 -22.55
N ILE A 903 -14.59 -22.36 -22.96
CA ILE A 903 -15.01 -23.60 -23.59
C ILE A 903 -14.50 -24.78 -22.78
N LYS A 904 -15.40 -25.73 -22.53
CA LYS A 904 -15.06 -27.02 -21.93
C LYS A 904 -15.04 -28.09 -22.99
N ILE A 905 -13.95 -28.84 -23.02
CA ILE A 905 -13.74 -29.97 -23.93
C ILE A 905 -13.56 -31.23 -23.07
N PHE A 906 -14.44 -32.20 -23.26
CA PHE A 906 -14.32 -33.52 -22.69
C PHE A 906 -13.90 -34.50 -23.76
N ILE A 907 -12.88 -35.31 -23.49
CA ILE A 907 -12.45 -36.39 -24.39
C ILE A 907 -12.51 -37.70 -23.61
N ASN A 908 -13.37 -38.62 -24.05
CA ASN A 908 -13.38 -39.99 -23.54
C ASN A 908 -12.35 -40.81 -24.31
N LEU A 909 -11.54 -41.57 -23.58
CA LEU A 909 -10.49 -42.40 -24.15
C LEU A 909 -10.34 -43.74 -23.43
N GLU A 910 -9.71 -44.68 -24.12
CA GLU A 910 -9.35 -46.01 -23.65
C GLU A 910 -7.88 -46.27 -23.97
N SER A 911 -7.12 -46.74 -22.98
CA SER A 911 -5.72 -47.13 -23.17
C SER A 911 -5.45 -48.53 -22.62
N TYR A 912 -4.58 -49.25 -23.32
CA TYR A 912 -4.15 -50.61 -22.93
C TYR A 912 -2.83 -50.62 -22.14
N ASN A 913 -2.11 -49.49 -22.13
CA ASN A 913 -0.83 -49.33 -21.44
C ASN A 913 -0.82 -48.03 -20.64
N SER A 914 0.00 -47.99 -19.57
CA SER A 914 0.23 -46.76 -18.82
C SER A 914 1.13 -45.81 -19.59
N GLY A 915 0.78 -44.53 -19.60
CA GLY A 915 1.52 -43.44 -20.24
C GLY A 915 0.86 -42.10 -19.95
N ASN A 916 1.25 -41.03 -20.64
CA ASN A 916 0.64 -39.71 -20.47
C ASN A 916 0.11 -39.20 -21.81
N ILE A 917 -0.95 -38.41 -21.75
CA ILE A 917 -1.41 -37.58 -22.87
C ILE A 917 -1.22 -36.13 -22.48
N GLN A 918 -0.51 -35.37 -23.30
CA GLN A 918 -0.38 -33.93 -23.13
C GLN A 918 -1.15 -33.23 -24.24
N LEU A 919 -2.02 -32.29 -23.86
CA LEU A 919 -2.79 -31.50 -24.82
C LEU A 919 -2.28 -30.07 -24.79
N PHE A 920 -1.82 -29.61 -25.96
CA PHE A 920 -1.41 -28.24 -26.19
C PHE A 920 -2.51 -27.49 -26.95
N TYR A 921 -2.67 -26.21 -26.65
CA TYR A 921 -3.66 -25.36 -27.31
C TYR A 921 -3.08 -24.00 -27.66
N THR A 922 -3.61 -23.41 -28.74
CA THR A 922 -3.34 -22.02 -29.14
C THR A 922 -4.64 -21.23 -29.07
N LEU A 923 -4.57 -19.94 -28.76
CA LEU A 923 -5.73 -19.05 -28.68
C LEU A 923 -5.77 -18.06 -29.85
N ASN A 924 -4.63 -17.75 -30.47
CA ASN A 924 -4.52 -16.80 -31.57
C ASN A 924 -4.04 -17.44 -32.89
N GLU A 925 -4.41 -16.82 -34.01
CA GLU A 925 -3.87 -17.18 -35.33
C GLU A 925 -2.35 -16.89 -35.37
N ASN A 926 -1.55 -17.91 -35.73
CA ASN A 926 -0.07 -17.90 -35.79
C ASN A 926 0.67 -17.94 -34.43
N GLU A 927 0.00 -18.38 -33.36
CA GLU A 927 0.65 -18.69 -32.08
C GLU A 927 1.35 -20.06 -32.16
N ASP A 928 2.56 -20.16 -31.61
CA ASP A 928 3.29 -21.44 -31.48
C ASP A 928 2.83 -22.19 -30.22
N PHE A 929 2.76 -23.53 -30.27
CA PHE A 929 2.47 -24.34 -29.07
C PHE A 929 3.58 -24.20 -28.02
N SER A 930 3.20 -24.04 -26.74
CA SER A 930 4.14 -23.85 -25.63
C SER A 930 3.77 -24.70 -24.41
N GLU A 931 4.76 -25.04 -23.58
CA GLU A 931 4.55 -25.79 -22.32
C GLU A 931 3.63 -25.04 -21.34
N ILE A 932 3.60 -23.71 -21.41
CA ILE A 932 2.75 -22.86 -20.56
C ILE A 932 1.27 -23.04 -20.92
N GLN A 933 0.96 -23.36 -22.18
CA GLN A 933 -0.39 -23.59 -22.70
C GLN A 933 -0.60 -25.08 -23.00
N SER A 934 -0.37 -25.90 -21.98
CA SER A 934 -0.54 -27.35 -22.07
C SER A 934 -1.10 -27.93 -20.77
N GLN A 935 -1.79 -29.06 -20.89
CA GLN A 935 -2.25 -29.86 -19.75
C GLN A 935 -1.85 -31.32 -19.94
N VAL A 936 -1.23 -31.92 -18.93
CA VAL A 936 -0.77 -33.31 -18.93
C VAL A 936 -1.73 -34.17 -18.14
N PHE A 937 -2.14 -35.29 -18.73
CA PHE A 937 -3.05 -36.26 -18.14
C PHE A 937 -2.38 -37.63 -18.10
N GLU A 938 -2.24 -38.21 -16.90
CA GLU A 938 -1.80 -39.60 -16.77
C GLU A 938 -2.87 -40.55 -17.30
N VAL A 939 -2.49 -41.58 -18.03
CA VAL A 939 -3.41 -42.56 -18.61
C VAL A 939 -2.99 -43.95 -18.14
N GLY A 940 -3.91 -44.65 -17.45
CA GLY A 940 -3.73 -46.04 -17.03
C GLY A 940 -4.48 -47.02 -17.94
N GLN A 941 -4.44 -48.31 -17.58
CA GLN A 941 -5.25 -49.33 -18.27
C GLN A 941 -6.75 -49.12 -18.00
N GLY A 942 -7.55 -49.00 -19.06
CA GLY A 942 -9.00 -48.83 -18.99
C GLY A 942 -9.51 -47.54 -19.62
N THR A 943 -10.77 -47.21 -19.34
CA THR A 943 -11.42 -45.99 -19.83
C THR A 943 -11.17 -44.81 -18.91
N LYS A 944 -10.89 -43.64 -19.50
CA LYS A 944 -10.68 -42.38 -18.78
C LYS A 944 -11.38 -41.25 -19.52
N ARG A 945 -11.92 -40.28 -18.77
CA ARG A 945 -12.42 -39.01 -19.30
C ARG A 945 -11.42 -37.92 -18.97
N ILE A 946 -10.95 -37.22 -19.98
CA ILE A 946 -10.11 -36.02 -19.84
C ILE A 946 -11.02 -34.80 -19.97
N GLU A 947 -10.84 -33.82 -19.08
CA GLU A 947 -11.52 -32.53 -19.10
C GLU A 947 -10.50 -31.41 -19.29
N ILE A 948 -10.82 -30.48 -20.17
CA ILE A 948 -9.99 -29.32 -20.48
C ILE A 948 -10.90 -28.10 -20.47
N GLU A 949 -10.59 -27.16 -19.58
CA GLU A 949 -11.25 -25.86 -19.52
C GLU A 949 -10.32 -24.81 -20.13
N LEU A 950 -10.81 -24.12 -21.15
CA LEU A 950 -10.06 -23.06 -21.84
C LEU A 950 -10.79 -21.72 -21.64
N PRO A 951 -10.05 -20.61 -21.45
CA PRO A 951 -10.65 -19.29 -21.19
C PRO A 951 -11.43 -18.75 -22.39
N THR A 952 -11.05 -19.17 -23.60
CA THR A 952 -11.71 -18.85 -24.86
C THR A 952 -11.62 -20.05 -25.79
N VAL A 953 -12.33 -19.96 -26.91
CA VAL A 953 -12.31 -20.97 -27.96
C VAL A 953 -10.89 -21.07 -28.56
N PRO A 954 -10.25 -22.26 -28.58
CA PRO A 954 -8.90 -22.40 -29.12
C PRO A 954 -8.91 -22.17 -30.63
N ASN A 955 -7.77 -21.70 -31.13
CA ASN A 955 -7.49 -21.65 -32.56
C ASN A 955 -7.17 -23.05 -33.10
N GLU A 956 -6.33 -23.81 -32.39
CA GLU A 956 -6.00 -25.20 -32.72
C GLU A 956 -5.56 -25.99 -31.48
N ILE A 957 -5.70 -27.32 -31.55
CA ILE A 957 -5.29 -28.27 -30.51
C ILE A 957 -4.26 -29.25 -31.08
N ARG A 958 -3.18 -29.45 -30.32
CA ARG A 958 -2.17 -30.49 -30.54
C ARG A 958 -2.28 -31.53 -29.43
N ILE A 959 -2.29 -32.81 -29.79
CA ILE A 959 -2.36 -33.93 -28.84
C ILE A 959 -1.09 -34.77 -28.97
N ASP A 960 -0.42 -34.92 -27.84
CA ASP A 960 0.80 -35.70 -27.68
C ASP A 960 0.47 -36.92 -26.84
N ALA A 961 0.72 -38.11 -27.36
CA ALA A 961 0.37 -39.35 -26.67
C ALA A 961 1.64 -40.16 -26.41
N ASN A 962 2.08 -40.27 -25.16
CA ASN A 962 3.23 -41.08 -24.75
C ASN A 962 2.83 -42.50 -24.30
N SER A 963 1.69 -43.01 -24.77
CA SER A 963 1.26 -44.39 -24.60
C SER A 963 1.25 -45.09 -25.96
N SER A 964 1.72 -46.33 -26.02
CA SER A 964 1.90 -47.07 -27.29
C SER A 964 0.65 -47.12 -28.18
N LYS A 965 -0.53 -47.09 -27.55
CA LYS A 965 -1.83 -47.08 -28.22
C LYS A 965 -2.90 -46.45 -27.34
N VAL A 966 -3.57 -45.43 -27.85
CA VAL A 966 -4.69 -44.73 -27.20
C VAL A 966 -5.87 -44.66 -28.16
N THR A 967 -7.06 -44.99 -27.71
CA THR A 967 -8.30 -44.85 -28.49
C THR A 967 -9.12 -43.70 -27.91
N LEU A 968 -9.40 -42.66 -28.69
CA LEU A 968 -10.38 -41.62 -28.33
C LEU A 968 -11.76 -42.06 -28.84
N THR A 969 -12.75 -42.13 -27.95
CA THR A 969 -14.08 -42.68 -28.27
C THR A 969 -15.13 -41.61 -28.51
N SER A 970 -15.07 -40.49 -27.78
CA SER A 970 -15.98 -39.36 -28.02
C SER A 970 -15.38 -38.05 -27.56
N ILE A 971 -15.93 -36.96 -28.11
CA ILE A 971 -15.63 -35.58 -27.71
C ILE A 971 -16.93 -34.82 -27.44
N ASP A 972 -16.99 -34.17 -26.27
CA ASP A 972 -18.06 -33.25 -25.91
C ASP A 972 -17.49 -31.85 -25.78
N ILE A 973 -18.13 -30.88 -26.44
CA ILE A 973 -17.75 -29.48 -26.41
C ILE A 973 -18.93 -28.68 -25.96
N SER A 974 -18.69 -27.83 -24.99
CA SER A 974 -19.74 -27.08 -24.34
C SER A 974 -19.24 -25.71 -23.94
N GLN A 975 -20.14 -24.74 -23.96
CA GLN A 975 -19.83 -23.35 -23.70
C GLN A 975 -20.93 -22.70 -22.89
N GLY A 976 -20.55 -21.88 -21.92
CA GLY A 976 -21.46 -21.21 -20.99
C GLY A 976 -21.24 -21.66 -19.55
N LEU A 977 -22.06 -21.12 -18.66
CA LEU A 977 -21.92 -21.31 -17.22
C LEU A 977 -22.26 -22.75 -16.81
N THR A 978 -21.31 -23.46 -16.19
CA THR A 978 -21.52 -24.84 -15.73
C THR A 978 -22.45 -24.86 -14.52
N ILE A 979 -23.54 -25.62 -14.63
CA ILE A 979 -24.41 -25.92 -13.48
C ILE A 979 -23.63 -26.87 -12.56
N ILE A 980 -23.64 -26.57 -11.27
CA ILE A 980 -23.09 -27.43 -10.24
C ILE A 980 -24.22 -27.81 -9.28
N ASN A 981 -24.25 -29.08 -8.90
CA ASN A 981 -25.25 -29.61 -7.96
C ASN A 981 -24.62 -29.92 -6.58
N ASP A 982 -23.30 -29.77 -6.46
CA ASP A 982 -22.49 -30.07 -5.28
C ASP A 982 -21.18 -29.26 -5.35
N GLN A 983 -20.36 -29.27 -4.28
CA GLN A 983 -18.97 -28.81 -4.24
C GLN A 983 -18.02 -29.86 -4.84
N PRO A 984 -17.45 -29.64 -6.03
CA PRO A 984 -16.54 -30.59 -6.66
C PRO A 984 -15.26 -30.84 -5.87
N GLU A 985 -14.73 -29.80 -5.20
CA GLU A 985 -13.46 -29.85 -4.49
C GLU A 985 -13.54 -30.66 -3.19
N VAL A 986 -12.38 -31.19 -2.79
CA VAL A 986 -12.15 -31.72 -1.44
C VAL A 986 -11.48 -30.61 -0.64
N TRP A 987 -12.18 -30.07 0.34
CA TRP A 987 -11.66 -29.02 1.21
C TRP A 987 -10.67 -29.59 2.22
N VAL A 988 -9.47 -29.02 2.28
CA VAL A 988 -8.44 -29.39 3.26
C VAL A 988 -8.20 -28.23 4.22
N ARG A 989 -8.46 -28.44 5.51
CA ARG A 989 -8.47 -27.37 6.52
C ARG A 989 -7.32 -27.54 7.51
N GLU A 990 -6.41 -26.58 7.57
CA GLU A 990 -5.28 -26.58 8.51
C GLU A 990 -5.65 -25.87 9.82
N LEU A 991 -6.11 -26.63 10.82
CA LEU A 991 -6.66 -26.08 12.06
C LEU A 991 -5.61 -25.86 13.17
N GLY A 992 -4.44 -26.49 13.06
CA GLY A 992 -3.38 -26.39 14.07
C GLY A 992 -3.86 -26.76 15.47
N SER A 993 -3.85 -25.81 16.40
CA SER A 993 -4.23 -26.04 17.82
C SER A 993 -5.68 -25.69 18.14
N ILE A 994 -6.45 -25.17 17.17
CA ILE A 994 -7.83 -24.71 17.39
C ILE A 994 -8.70 -25.81 18.02
N PRO A 995 -8.65 -27.08 17.56
CA PRO A 995 -9.52 -28.12 18.12
C PRO A 995 -9.28 -28.36 19.62
N LYS A 996 -8.01 -28.34 20.05
CA LYS A 996 -7.67 -28.50 21.47
C LYS A 996 -8.20 -27.33 22.30
N LEU A 997 -7.97 -26.11 21.83
CA LEU A 997 -8.41 -24.90 22.54
C LEU A 997 -9.93 -24.86 22.68
N TRP A 998 -10.68 -25.24 21.63
CA TRP A 998 -12.13 -25.34 21.73
C TRP A 998 -12.58 -26.35 22.78
N ALA A 999 -12.00 -27.55 22.81
CA ALA A 999 -12.42 -28.57 23.79
C ALA A 999 -12.05 -28.23 25.24
N GLU A 1000 -10.83 -27.78 25.50
CA GLU A 1000 -10.33 -27.61 26.87
C GLU A 1000 -10.76 -26.27 27.50
N GLU A 1001 -10.84 -25.20 26.70
CA GLU A 1001 -11.14 -23.85 27.20
C GLU A 1001 -12.64 -23.52 27.15
N ASP A 1002 -13.42 -24.18 26.30
CA ASP A 1002 -14.87 -23.99 26.28
C ASP A 1002 -15.56 -24.90 27.32
N ALA A 1003 -16.40 -24.29 28.16
CA ALA A 1003 -17.13 -24.99 29.21
C ALA A 1003 -18.12 -26.03 28.66
N HIS A 1004 -18.56 -25.90 27.40
CA HIS A 1004 -19.54 -26.81 26.78
C HIS A 1004 -19.08 -28.27 26.71
N PHE A 1005 -17.77 -28.54 26.56
CA PHE A 1005 -17.27 -29.88 26.30
C PHE A 1005 -16.91 -30.71 27.55
N ARG A 1006 -16.94 -30.11 28.74
CA ARG A 1006 -16.53 -30.76 30.00
C ARG A 1006 -17.37 -31.98 30.40
N LYS A 1007 -18.55 -32.14 29.81
CA LYS A 1007 -19.53 -33.20 30.15
C LYS A 1007 -19.46 -34.42 29.23
N ALA A 1008 -18.52 -34.47 28.29
CA ALA A 1008 -18.41 -35.59 27.35
C ALA A 1008 -18.23 -36.94 28.06
N PRO A 1009 -19.00 -37.98 27.67
CA PRO A 1009 -18.92 -39.30 28.29
C PRO A 1009 -17.58 -39.99 28.03
N ASN A 1010 -17.13 -40.79 29.00
CA ASN A 1010 -15.97 -41.66 28.84
C ASN A 1010 -16.32 -42.89 28.02
N LEU A 1011 -15.38 -43.39 27.22
CA LEU A 1011 -15.52 -44.69 26.61
C LEU A 1011 -15.53 -45.78 27.69
N ILE A 1012 -16.41 -46.78 27.54
CA ILE A 1012 -16.49 -47.94 28.43
C ILE A 1012 -15.14 -48.70 28.44
N LYS A 1013 -14.44 -48.72 27.31
CA LYS A 1013 -13.05 -49.20 27.18
C LYS A 1013 -12.26 -48.22 26.28
N PRO A 1014 -11.11 -47.70 26.73
CA PRO A 1014 -10.23 -46.91 25.89
C PRO A 1014 -9.75 -47.67 24.65
N ILE A 1015 -9.60 -46.98 23.52
CA ILE A 1015 -9.03 -47.56 22.29
C ILE A 1015 -7.52 -47.30 22.32
N VAL A 1016 -6.72 -48.35 22.48
CA VAL A 1016 -5.28 -48.22 22.80
C VAL A 1016 -4.41 -48.49 21.57
N SER A 1017 -3.40 -47.65 21.36
CA SER A 1017 -2.30 -47.84 20.41
C SER A 1017 -2.72 -48.03 18.94
N ILE A 1018 -3.56 -47.12 18.44
CA ILE A 1018 -4.00 -47.12 17.04
C ILE A 1018 -3.43 -45.92 16.28
N SER A 1019 -3.06 -46.12 15.01
CA SER A 1019 -2.63 -45.04 14.10
C SER A 1019 -3.75 -44.58 13.16
N ASN A 1020 -4.75 -45.43 12.93
CA ASN A 1020 -5.97 -45.10 12.20
C ASN A 1020 -7.19 -45.80 12.80
N PHE A 1021 -8.36 -45.19 12.65
CA PHE A 1021 -9.64 -45.86 12.89
C PHE A 1021 -10.76 -45.20 12.10
N LYS A 1022 -11.85 -45.93 11.93
CA LYS A 1022 -13.00 -45.53 11.13
C LYS A 1022 -14.25 -45.54 12.00
N VAL A 1023 -15.06 -44.50 11.86
CA VAL A 1023 -16.33 -44.33 12.57
C VAL A 1023 -17.45 -44.22 11.56
N ASN A 1024 -18.49 -45.03 11.72
CA ASN A 1024 -19.70 -44.92 10.91
C ASN A 1024 -20.49 -43.65 11.33
N ALA A 1025 -20.68 -42.73 10.38
CA ALA A 1025 -21.40 -41.48 10.59
C ALA A 1025 -22.85 -41.50 10.06
N SER A 1026 -23.23 -42.53 9.28
CA SER A 1026 -24.53 -42.58 8.58
C SER A 1026 -25.76 -42.57 9.49
N THR A 1027 -25.61 -42.95 10.76
CA THR A 1027 -26.70 -42.93 11.76
C THR A 1027 -26.81 -41.60 12.50
N ILE A 1028 -25.89 -40.66 12.26
CA ILE A 1028 -25.86 -39.36 12.92
C ILE A 1028 -26.65 -38.35 12.08
N LYS A 1029 -27.36 -37.46 12.76
CA LYS A 1029 -28.11 -36.39 12.09
C LYS A 1029 -27.13 -35.30 11.61
N HIS A 1030 -27.13 -35.02 10.31
CA HIS A 1030 -26.14 -34.17 9.63
C HIS A 1030 -26.56 -32.69 9.45
N ASP A 1031 -27.86 -32.42 9.39
CA ASP A 1031 -28.50 -31.12 9.16
C ASP A 1031 -28.58 -30.25 10.42
N GLN A 1032 -27.56 -30.30 11.28
CA GLN A 1032 -27.45 -29.47 12.47
C GLN A 1032 -25.99 -29.22 12.87
N PRO A 1033 -25.72 -28.12 13.60
CA PRO A 1033 -24.41 -27.87 14.16
C PRO A 1033 -23.89 -29.01 15.03
N MET A 1034 -22.67 -29.45 14.76
CA MET A 1034 -22.11 -30.65 15.38
C MET A 1034 -20.59 -30.61 15.48
N TYR A 1035 -20.11 -31.09 16.62
CA TYR A 1035 -18.69 -31.30 16.90
C TYR A 1035 -18.35 -32.78 17.05
N LEU A 1036 -17.25 -33.20 16.47
CA LEU A 1036 -16.55 -34.40 16.87
C LEU A 1036 -15.64 -34.08 18.06
N PHE A 1037 -15.96 -34.65 19.21
CA PHE A 1037 -15.19 -34.50 20.42
C PHE A 1037 -14.33 -35.76 20.67
N LEU A 1038 -13.06 -35.54 20.97
CA LEU A 1038 -12.04 -36.57 21.18
C LEU A 1038 -11.23 -36.27 22.44
N GLN A 1039 -10.91 -37.28 23.25
CA GLN A 1039 -9.83 -37.20 24.24
C GLN A 1039 -8.74 -38.19 23.86
N ILE A 1040 -7.57 -37.67 23.54
CA ILE A 1040 -6.45 -38.41 22.93
C ILE A 1040 -5.24 -38.30 23.84
N GLU A 1041 -4.62 -39.44 24.14
CA GLU A 1041 -3.30 -39.54 24.76
C GLU A 1041 -2.26 -39.86 23.69
N SER A 1042 -1.29 -38.95 23.53
CA SER A 1042 -0.17 -39.09 22.58
C SER A 1042 1.17 -39.10 23.32
N ALA A 1043 2.10 -39.96 22.90
CA ALA A 1043 3.45 -40.02 23.47
C ALA A 1043 4.36 -38.86 23.02
N THR A 1044 4.06 -38.29 21.85
CA THR A 1044 4.84 -37.26 21.16
C THR A 1044 3.92 -36.16 20.63
N ASP A 1045 4.50 -34.99 20.35
CA ASP A 1045 3.83 -33.96 19.56
C ASP A 1045 3.84 -34.39 18.09
N GLN A 1046 2.67 -34.49 17.46
CA GLN A 1046 2.53 -34.99 16.09
C GLN A 1046 1.37 -34.31 15.36
N LYS A 1047 1.31 -34.45 14.03
CA LYS A 1047 0.14 -34.03 13.24
C LYS A 1047 -0.85 -35.18 13.10
N SER A 1048 -2.13 -34.83 13.06
CA SER A 1048 -3.24 -35.75 12.83
C SER A 1048 -4.23 -35.15 11.83
N SER A 1049 -5.01 -36.01 11.18
CA SER A 1049 -6.08 -35.61 10.30
C SER A 1049 -7.38 -36.37 10.57
N ILE A 1050 -8.49 -35.72 10.26
CA ILE A 1050 -9.81 -36.32 10.15
C ILE A 1050 -10.30 -36.18 8.71
N GLU A 1051 -10.57 -37.31 8.09
CA GLU A 1051 -11.05 -37.42 6.71
C GLU A 1051 -12.53 -37.80 6.71
N LEU A 1052 -13.32 -37.07 5.94
CA LEU A 1052 -14.71 -37.38 5.66
C LEU A 1052 -14.76 -38.28 4.43
N VAL A 1053 -15.35 -39.47 4.53
CA VAL A 1053 -15.28 -40.50 3.48
C VAL A 1053 -16.65 -41.06 3.14
N SER A 1054 -16.90 -41.23 1.84
CA SER A 1054 -18.07 -41.93 1.29
C SER A 1054 -17.63 -42.87 0.18
N LYS A 1055 -18.01 -44.16 0.23
CA LYS A 1055 -17.63 -45.17 -0.77
C LYS A 1055 -16.13 -45.20 -1.15
N SER A 1056 -15.24 -44.99 -0.17
CA SER A 1056 -13.78 -44.88 -0.31
C SER A 1056 -13.25 -43.63 -1.04
N LYS A 1057 -14.09 -42.63 -1.29
CA LYS A 1057 -13.69 -41.30 -1.77
C LYS A 1057 -13.61 -40.33 -0.60
N ILE A 1058 -12.51 -39.58 -0.50
CA ILE A 1058 -12.36 -38.48 0.46
C ILE A 1058 -13.21 -37.30 -0.02
N LEU A 1059 -14.01 -36.75 0.89
CA LEU A 1059 -14.93 -35.63 0.66
C LEU A 1059 -14.44 -34.33 1.31
N GLY A 1060 -13.73 -34.41 2.43
CA GLY A 1060 -13.14 -33.27 3.14
C GLY A 1060 -12.11 -33.72 4.18
N VAL A 1061 -11.20 -32.83 4.57
CA VAL A 1061 -10.08 -33.13 5.49
C VAL A 1061 -9.88 -32.01 6.52
N PHE A 1062 -9.67 -32.38 7.78
CA PHE A 1062 -9.31 -31.47 8.86
C PHE A 1062 -7.96 -31.88 9.48
N ASN A 1063 -6.93 -31.08 9.29
CA ASN A 1063 -5.58 -31.30 9.80
C ASN A 1063 -5.36 -30.50 11.09
N PHE A 1064 -4.77 -31.11 12.12
CA PHE A 1064 -4.52 -30.47 13.42
C PHE A 1064 -3.33 -31.07 14.15
N ASN A 1065 -2.88 -30.39 15.20
CA ASN A 1065 -1.74 -30.81 16.02
C ASN A 1065 -2.21 -31.57 17.25
N LEU A 1066 -1.64 -32.76 17.46
CA LEU A 1066 -1.70 -33.48 18.73
C LEU A 1066 -0.52 -33.09 19.60
N PHE A 1067 -0.81 -32.88 20.87
CA PHE A 1067 0.19 -32.58 21.89
C PHE A 1067 0.47 -33.80 22.77
N LYS A 1068 1.71 -33.94 23.22
CA LYS A 1068 2.13 -34.97 24.15
C LYS A 1068 1.33 -34.91 25.45
N GLY A 1069 0.87 -36.07 25.91
CA GLY A 1069 -0.01 -36.24 27.07
C GLY A 1069 -1.46 -36.46 26.66
N THR A 1070 -2.36 -36.43 27.65
CA THR A 1070 -3.80 -36.58 27.45
C THR A 1070 -4.45 -35.20 27.25
N HIS A 1071 -5.07 -35.00 26.10
CA HIS A 1071 -5.71 -33.75 25.72
C HIS A 1071 -7.08 -33.97 25.10
N GLU A 1072 -7.96 -32.98 25.23
CA GLU A 1072 -9.29 -32.98 24.62
C GLU A 1072 -9.28 -32.13 23.34
N TYR A 1073 -10.05 -32.53 22.32
CA TYR A 1073 -10.12 -31.88 20.99
C TYR A 1073 -11.58 -31.85 20.51
N ALA A 1074 -12.03 -30.71 19.98
CA ALA A 1074 -13.36 -30.52 19.42
C ALA A 1074 -13.26 -29.98 17.99
N ILE A 1075 -13.83 -30.68 17.02
CA ILE A 1075 -13.76 -30.33 15.60
C ILE A 1075 -15.17 -30.18 15.06
N ARG A 1076 -15.51 -29.00 14.55
CA ARG A 1076 -16.85 -28.69 14.04
C ARG A 1076 -17.00 -29.22 12.61
N LEU A 1077 -17.41 -30.47 12.47
CA LEU A 1077 -17.53 -31.11 11.15
C LEU A 1077 -18.69 -30.51 10.33
N SER A 1078 -19.68 -29.91 10.99
CA SER A 1078 -20.81 -29.24 10.34
C SER A 1078 -20.43 -27.99 9.52
N SER A 1079 -19.20 -27.49 9.63
CA SER A 1079 -18.69 -26.45 8.74
C SER A 1079 -18.35 -26.95 7.33
N ASP A 1080 -18.45 -28.26 7.08
CA ASP A 1080 -18.23 -28.86 5.76
C ASP A 1080 -19.58 -29.10 5.06
N TYR A 1081 -19.69 -28.64 3.81
CA TYR A 1081 -20.92 -28.76 3.02
C TYR A 1081 -21.37 -30.21 2.82
N LYS A 1082 -20.44 -31.12 2.52
CA LYS A 1082 -20.75 -32.54 2.23
C LYS A 1082 -21.11 -33.28 3.51
N TRP A 1083 -20.52 -32.89 4.64
CA TRP A 1083 -21.02 -33.31 5.94
C TRP A 1083 -22.47 -32.87 6.14
N TRP A 1084 -22.76 -31.57 5.98
CA TRP A 1084 -24.08 -30.99 6.25
C TRP A 1084 -25.20 -31.63 5.41
N ASN A 1085 -24.91 -31.94 4.15
CA ASN A 1085 -25.85 -32.60 3.24
C ASN A 1085 -26.00 -34.12 3.45
N GLY A 1086 -25.27 -34.71 4.40
CA GLY A 1086 -25.38 -36.15 4.70
C GLY A 1086 -24.75 -37.06 3.64
N GLU A 1087 -23.76 -36.57 2.90
CA GLU A 1087 -23.03 -37.39 1.90
C GLU A 1087 -21.95 -38.27 2.54
N VAL A 1088 -21.54 -37.93 3.76
CA VAL A 1088 -20.46 -38.59 4.50
C VAL A 1088 -20.99 -39.84 5.19
N GLU A 1089 -20.53 -41.00 4.75
CA GLU A 1089 -20.87 -42.27 5.38
C GLU A 1089 -19.97 -42.57 6.60
N ASN A 1090 -18.70 -42.14 6.53
CA ASN A 1090 -17.68 -42.50 7.52
C ASN A 1090 -16.73 -41.34 7.82
N VAL A 1091 -16.26 -41.30 9.06
CA VAL A 1091 -15.17 -40.42 9.50
C VAL A 1091 -13.95 -41.29 9.77
N VAL A 1092 -12.83 -40.97 9.12
CA VAL A 1092 -11.56 -41.67 9.28
C VAL A 1092 -10.59 -40.76 10.01
N PHE A 1093 -10.00 -41.26 11.09
CA PHE A 1093 -8.96 -40.55 11.82
C PHE A 1093 -7.61 -41.16 11.45
N ASN A 1094 -6.62 -40.29 11.20
CA ASN A 1094 -5.27 -40.68 10.85
C ASN A 1094 -4.22 -39.96 11.73
N THR A 1095 -3.19 -40.69 12.14
CA THR A 1095 -2.04 -40.21 12.92
C THR A 1095 -0.73 -40.79 12.41
N GLN A 1096 0.37 -40.09 12.70
CA GLN A 1096 1.72 -40.54 12.33
C GLN A 1096 2.24 -41.64 13.27
N GLU A 1097 1.96 -41.50 14.56
CA GLU A 1097 2.31 -42.45 15.61
C GLU A 1097 1.07 -42.92 16.36
N ASN A 1098 1.14 -44.12 16.94
CA ASN A 1098 0.03 -44.71 17.68
C ASN A 1098 -0.41 -43.83 18.87
N VAL A 1099 -1.72 -43.64 19.01
CA VAL A 1099 -2.35 -42.89 20.11
C VAL A 1099 -3.37 -43.73 20.87
N THR A 1100 -3.78 -43.25 22.05
CA THR A 1100 -4.86 -43.87 22.85
C THR A 1100 -6.05 -42.92 22.98
N PHE A 1101 -7.26 -43.40 22.76
CA PHE A 1101 -8.50 -42.63 22.91
C PHE A 1101 -9.24 -43.00 24.19
N ASN A 1102 -9.54 -41.98 24.99
CA ASN A 1102 -10.28 -42.13 26.24
C ASN A 1102 -11.75 -41.69 26.12
N LYS A 1103 -12.03 -40.74 25.23
CA LYS A 1103 -13.38 -40.23 24.90
C LYS A 1103 -13.49 -40.02 23.40
N ILE A 1104 -14.59 -40.44 22.80
CA ILE A 1104 -14.93 -40.14 21.40
C ILE A 1104 -16.45 -40.04 21.32
N SER A 1105 -16.97 -38.91 20.85
CA SER A 1105 -18.41 -38.67 20.78
C SER A 1105 -18.75 -37.58 19.79
N PHE A 1106 -19.91 -37.69 19.13
CA PHE A 1106 -20.50 -36.57 18.42
C PHE A 1106 -21.34 -35.74 19.38
N TYR A 1107 -21.10 -34.43 19.44
CA TYR A 1107 -21.86 -33.47 20.23
C TYR A 1107 -22.78 -32.67 19.31
N LEU A 1108 -24.09 -32.86 19.48
CA LEU A 1108 -25.13 -32.17 18.72
C LEU A 1108 -25.52 -30.90 19.47
N GLU A 1109 -25.14 -29.73 18.94
CA GLU A 1109 -25.20 -28.47 19.68
C GLU A 1109 -26.66 -28.05 19.99
N TYR A 1110 -27.59 -28.26 19.06
CA TYR A 1110 -29.01 -27.95 19.26
C TYR A 1110 -29.69 -28.84 20.32
N GLU A 1111 -29.30 -30.11 20.38
CA GLU A 1111 -29.83 -31.06 21.37
C GLU A 1111 -29.13 -30.90 22.73
N GLY A 1112 -27.90 -30.38 22.76
CA GLY A 1112 -27.07 -30.35 23.96
C GLY A 1112 -26.66 -31.75 24.43
N GLU A 1113 -26.65 -32.72 23.52
CA GLU A 1113 -26.45 -34.15 23.80
C GLU A 1113 -25.21 -34.71 23.11
N TYR A 1114 -24.60 -35.70 23.75
CA TYR A 1114 -23.56 -36.54 23.16
C TYR A 1114 -24.19 -37.82 22.64
N LYS A 1115 -23.87 -38.20 21.40
CA LYS A 1115 -24.20 -39.53 20.85
C LYS A 1115 -22.97 -40.44 20.93
N GLU A 1116 -23.18 -41.64 21.46
CA GLU A 1116 -22.17 -42.70 21.49
C GLU A 1116 -21.91 -43.27 20.10
N LEU A 1117 -20.69 -43.79 19.90
CA LEU A 1117 -20.24 -44.34 18.63
C LEU A 1117 -20.38 -45.85 18.57
N ASN A 1118 -20.79 -46.35 17.40
CA ASN A 1118 -20.65 -47.76 17.05
C ASN A 1118 -19.34 -47.92 16.26
N PHE A 1119 -18.43 -48.72 16.80
CA PHE A 1119 -17.12 -49.01 16.21
C PHE A 1119 -17.21 -50.19 15.24
N GLU A 1120 -16.51 -50.11 14.11
CA GLU A 1120 -16.21 -51.24 13.21
C GLU A 1120 -14.71 -51.57 13.23
#